data_AF-A0A6M4XD03-F1
#
_entry.id   AF-A0A6M4XD03-F1
#
_cell.length_a   1.000
_cell.length_b   1.000
_cell.length_c   1.000
_cell.angle_alpha   90.00
_cell.angle_beta   90.00
_cell.angle_gamma   90.00
#
_symmetry.space_group_name_H-M   'P 1'
#
loop_
_entity.id
_entity.type
_entity.pdbx_description
1 polymer ?
#
loop_
_entity_poly.entity_id
_entity_poly.type
_entity_poly.pdbx_seq_one_letter_code
_entity_poly.pdbx_strand_id
1 'polypeptide(L)'
;MTGTPEGTFTALRTQLQDAATTFADGPAALEGILRGIVDDVERAVSEPLEIFPVCHHSPASAIAMARRLREKQPRTVYLELCEDMAPLLTELRNCRLPVAVQSFASEIEGFPADWAPLSVVAPVTEASAEYQAIAYALDTPGVELVLVDRSSDHVFQWETGPDGEGDPDAPEAAEQTALHGDAVGVEIGDLRPRFAELEEHLLRHGRVRHWSEWWHQYVELPLGDSDHDTYRQVMLLIGSLFRRLAPGDPRKVRVDEDRERYMWTRMREHLAATGADPADCLYVCGAFHAASRVAEFGVHGSDTFTISPPSGTKWRHGLIPSSHGAIEAQFGLAAGSVSIAATEWAKNVRRTGVRPFRLEGQAGTKKSTKPRKALAPRAPASAGPAADRLTGFLQRPPALDALDEAELLGWSVEIVRAARRNGYLASTADAIAVFETSILLAGMRDRAKPTPYDFQDAAVTCIEKDAVPGRRDVGRLVEIMMGGDRVGQVGYDALPPLARDVHDRLAPLDLKLQQRGVQRALLDIASRPELARCSDLLWMLRRLLPQGAARPIMGERRLGEHPIQESWDLALGTHQRALIELGYEGVSIEQVLEQRLRRAAYAPQATAAQVLEAVEDATLYLRSRRLADELGTRALEVLASERSVDGAPEVLRRVRRLLAHYRTAEPVLPPWIESFVKTGYAHYCTLLPTAFTDDDATVRQVAAMLGFLFGMEGLALSLGCDRTQLELALAQSHPTEPSRTALLWAAQTHLGTLPRTALRARCAELLGNPLVVPAYPRYLSGFVHALEPVPGLADFVVEAVSNAFALLPDAVLLPWLPTLIGTLRAGGAEQAPLLIREAGRVFPARLTELDTWVPPWRLPQEPPRMPVESAASTAGGLPLLAAHPATCDALADLLGCDGAWESPDVGSSGAALLARYPQTARALEALEAVS
;
A
#
# COMPACT_ATOMS: atom_id res chain seq x y z
N MET A 1 48.35 57.36 -1.70
CA MET A 1 47.57 56.58 -0.72
C MET A 1 46.11 56.73 -1.11
N THR A 2 45.64 55.86 -2.00
CA THR A 2 44.22 55.70 -2.32
C THR A 2 43.63 54.83 -1.23
N GLY A 3 42.72 55.40 -0.43
CA GLY A 3 42.04 54.66 0.63
C GLY A 3 41.35 53.42 0.05
N THR A 4 41.50 52.30 0.73
CA THR A 4 40.69 51.10 0.52
C THR A 4 39.21 51.51 0.54
N PRO A 5 38.40 51.16 -0.46
CA PRO A 5 36.98 51.49 -0.44
C PRO A 5 36.33 50.89 0.81
N GLU A 6 35.64 51.72 1.60
CA GLU A 6 34.84 51.25 2.72
C GLU A 6 33.74 50.31 2.19
N GLY A 7 33.72 49.07 2.67
CA GLY A 7 32.70 48.09 2.29
C GLY A 7 31.31 48.48 2.76
N THR A 8 30.27 47.98 2.10
CA THR A 8 28.86 48.37 2.30
C THR A 8 28.41 48.23 3.76
N PHE A 9 28.89 47.18 4.45
CA PHE A 9 28.48 46.83 5.82
C PHE A 9 29.54 47.18 6.88
N THR A 10 30.43 48.14 6.60
CA THR A 10 31.54 48.49 7.53
C THR A 10 31.05 48.90 8.92
N ALA A 11 29.93 49.63 9.01
CA ALA A 11 29.34 50.04 10.29
C ALA A 11 28.87 48.83 11.11
N LEU A 12 28.12 47.91 10.50
CA LEU A 12 27.65 46.68 11.13
C LEU A 12 28.81 45.81 11.61
N ARG A 13 29.83 45.66 10.75
CA ARG A 13 31.04 44.89 11.07
C ARG A 13 31.73 45.44 12.32
N THR A 14 31.86 46.77 12.40
CA THR A 14 32.47 47.44 13.57
C THR A 14 31.62 47.24 14.82
N GLN A 15 30.30 47.38 14.73
CA GLN A 15 29.40 47.17 15.87
C GLN A 15 29.47 45.73 16.41
N LEU A 16 29.48 44.73 15.52
CA LEU A 16 29.60 43.32 15.91
C LEU A 16 30.99 43.00 16.48
N GLN A 17 32.04 43.67 15.99
CA GLN A 17 33.39 43.59 16.55
C GLN A 17 33.43 44.09 17.99
N ASP A 18 32.88 45.28 18.24
CA ASP A 18 32.86 45.90 19.56
C ASP A 18 32.05 45.04 20.53
N ALA A 19 30.91 44.48 20.08
CA ALA A 19 30.12 43.54 20.84
C ALA A 19 30.92 42.28 21.19
N ALA A 20 31.54 41.62 20.21
CA ALA A 20 32.35 40.42 20.43
C ALA A 20 33.49 40.68 21.43
N THR A 21 34.15 41.84 21.33
CA THR A 21 35.22 42.28 22.23
C THR A 21 34.71 42.52 23.66
N THR A 22 33.49 43.08 23.80
CA THR A 22 32.87 43.34 25.11
C THR A 22 32.47 42.06 25.83
N PHE A 23 32.06 41.01 25.10
CA PHE A 23 31.73 39.70 25.64
C PHE A 23 32.98 38.82 25.93
N ALA A 24 34.20 39.32 25.68
CA ALA A 24 35.42 38.53 25.71
C ALA A 24 36.02 38.36 27.13
N ASP A 25 35.46 37.40 27.89
CA ASP A 25 36.24 36.43 28.68
C ASP A 25 36.27 35.04 27.98
N GLY A 26 35.93 34.98 26.68
CA GLY A 26 35.85 33.77 25.85
C GLY A 26 36.54 33.89 24.47
N PRO A 27 36.79 32.77 23.77
CA PRO A 27 37.78 32.63 22.69
C PRO A 27 37.41 33.36 21.39
N ALA A 28 38.41 33.66 20.55
CA ALA A 28 38.35 34.29 19.21
C ALA A 28 37.31 33.72 18.22
N ALA A 29 36.61 32.65 18.57
CA ALA A 29 35.56 32.01 17.79
C ALA A 29 34.28 32.86 17.63
N LEU A 30 33.83 33.57 18.68
CA LEU A 30 32.60 34.38 18.59
C LEU A 30 32.76 35.55 17.61
N GLU A 31 33.92 36.23 17.69
CA GLU A 31 34.29 37.28 16.74
C GLU A 31 34.34 36.74 15.30
N GLY A 32 34.97 35.58 15.10
CA GLY A 32 35.05 34.92 13.79
C GLY A 32 33.68 34.53 13.21
N ILE A 33 32.72 34.15 14.06
CA ILE A 33 31.34 33.88 13.64
C ILE A 33 30.65 35.18 13.24
N LEU A 34 30.59 36.18 14.13
CA LEU A 34 29.82 37.40 13.90
C LEU A 34 30.34 38.21 12.70
N ARG A 35 31.66 38.39 12.59
CA ARG A 35 32.26 39.07 11.44
C ARG A 35 32.00 38.31 10.15
N GLY A 36 32.20 36.99 10.21
CA GLY A 36 32.09 36.17 9.04
C GLY A 36 30.66 36.12 8.47
N ILE A 37 29.62 36.28 9.31
CA ILE A 37 28.24 36.39 8.81
C ILE A 37 28.10 37.59 7.88
N VAL A 38 28.60 38.75 8.31
CA VAL A 38 28.57 39.97 7.50
C VAL A 38 29.40 39.82 6.23
N ASP A 39 30.55 39.16 6.31
CA ASP A 39 31.42 38.92 5.15
C ASP A 39 30.76 37.97 4.13
N ASP A 40 29.98 36.97 4.58
CA ASP A 40 29.20 36.10 3.70
C ASP A 40 28.05 36.87 3.03
N VAL A 41 27.36 37.76 3.75
CA VAL A 41 26.31 38.63 3.19
C VAL A 41 26.91 39.58 2.14
N GLU A 42 28.00 40.26 2.46
CA GLU A 42 28.66 41.20 1.53
C GLU A 42 29.13 40.48 0.26
N ARG A 43 29.73 39.29 0.40
CA ARG A 43 30.15 38.45 -0.74
C ARG A 43 28.97 38.08 -1.63
N ALA A 44 27.90 37.53 -1.06
CA ALA A 44 26.74 37.06 -1.83
C ALA A 44 25.93 38.22 -2.45
N VAL A 45 25.87 39.38 -1.81
CA VAL A 45 25.21 40.58 -2.35
C VAL A 45 25.98 41.16 -3.54
N SER A 46 27.32 41.09 -3.50
CA SER A 46 28.22 41.62 -4.53
C SER A 46 28.39 40.72 -5.76
N GLU A 47 27.87 39.49 -5.71
CA GLU A 47 27.96 38.53 -6.80
C GLU A 47 27.22 39.03 -8.06
N PRO A 48 27.86 39.04 -9.26
CA PRO A 48 27.22 39.47 -10.50
C PRO A 48 25.97 38.68 -10.87
N LEU A 49 26.02 37.35 -10.65
CA LEU A 49 24.84 36.49 -10.72
C LEU A 49 24.03 36.68 -9.44
N GLU A 50 22.84 37.25 -9.55
CA GLU A 50 22.03 37.51 -8.36
C GLU A 50 21.57 36.22 -7.68
N ILE A 51 22.05 36.00 -6.46
CA ILE A 51 21.64 34.91 -5.57
C ILE A 51 20.39 35.33 -4.79
N PHE A 52 19.31 34.57 -4.95
CA PHE A 52 18.03 34.75 -4.27
C PHE A 52 17.82 33.61 -3.26
N PRO A 53 18.10 33.85 -1.96
CA PRO A 53 17.94 32.84 -0.92
C PRO A 53 16.47 32.58 -0.60
N VAL A 54 16.10 31.30 -0.45
CA VAL A 54 14.74 30.86 -0.11
C VAL A 54 14.72 29.86 1.03
N CYS A 55 13.53 29.65 1.59
CA CYS A 55 13.17 28.51 2.43
C CYS A 55 12.01 27.77 1.75
N HIS A 56 12.04 26.44 1.72
CA HIS A 56 10.96 25.67 1.10
C HIS A 56 9.61 25.99 1.75
N HIS A 57 8.56 26.09 0.93
CA HIS A 57 7.19 26.39 1.39
C HIS A 57 7.03 27.69 2.21
N SER A 58 7.95 28.66 2.05
CA SER A 58 7.90 29.96 2.72
C SER A 58 7.01 30.97 1.98
N PRO A 59 5.94 31.49 2.61
CA PRO A 59 5.12 32.56 2.03
C PRO A 59 5.89 33.87 1.88
N ALA A 60 6.83 34.20 2.78
CA ALA A 60 7.69 35.38 2.63
C ALA A 60 8.61 35.24 1.40
N SER A 61 9.25 34.08 1.23
CA SER A 61 10.07 33.79 0.04
C SER A 61 9.25 33.87 -1.24
N ALA A 62 8.03 33.33 -1.25
CA ALA A 62 7.15 33.38 -2.41
C ALA A 62 6.77 34.82 -2.81
N ILE A 63 6.47 35.69 -1.84
CA ILE A 63 6.09 37.10 -2.10
C ILE A 63 7.29 37.89 -2.60
N ALA A 64 8.44 37.73 -1.94
CA ALA A 64 9.68 38.37 -2.32
C ALA A 64 10.10 37.95 -3.75
N MET A 65 9.97 36.66 -4.08
CA MET A 65 10.24 36.13 -5.41
C MET A 65 9.30 36.71 -6.46
N ALA A 66 7.98 36.68 -6.22
CA ALA A 66 6.99 37.22 -7.16
C ALA A 66 7.19 38.72 -7.41
N ARG A 67 7.62 39.48 -6.39
CA ARG A 67 7.99 40.89 -6.54
C ARG A 67 9.27 41.02 -7.36
N ARG A 68 10.33 40.29 -7.01
CA ARG A 68 11.63 40.40 -7.66
C ARG A 68 11.59 40.03 -9.14
N LEU A 69 10.86 38.97 -9.51
CA LEU A 69 10.71 38.56 -10.92
C LEU A 69 10.02 39.64 -11.76
N ARG A 70 9.12 40.44 -11.18
CA ARG A 70 8.46 41.56 -11.89
C ARG A 70 9.38 42.75 -12.09
N GLU A 71 10.29 42.99 -11.15
CA GLU A 71 11.27 44.08 -11.17
C GLU A 71 12.47 43.76 -12.06
N LYS A 72 13.15 42.64 -11.78
CA LYS A 72 14.37 42.22 -12.47
C LYS A 72 14.10 41.70 -13.88
N GLN A 73 13.00 40.94 -14.05
CA GLN A 73 12.66 40.24 -15.30
C GLN A 73 13.86 39.47 -15.87
N PRO A 74 14.41 38.49 -15.13
CA PRO A 74 15.59 37.74 -15.57
C PRO A 74 15.28 36.94 -16.85
N ARG A 75 16.31 36.76 -17.69
CA ARG A 75 16.27 35.92 -18.90
C ARG A 75 16.57 34.46 -18.63
N THR A 76 17.32 34.18 -17.57
CA THR A 76 17.61 32.81 -17.13
C THR A 76 17.38 32.71 -15.63
N VAL A 77 16.68 31.66 -15.22
CA VAL A 77 16.44 31.31 -13.82
C VAL A 77 17.12 29.98 -13.55
N TYR A 78 18.15 29.99 -12.70
CA TYR A 78 18.74 28.79 -12.13
C TYR A 78 17.99 28.41 -10.86
N LEU A 79 17.57 27.15 -10.74
CA LEU A 79 16.78 26.67 -9.60
C LEU A 79 17.46 25.45 -8.97
N GLU A 80 17.63 25.49 -7.65
CA GLU A 80 18.03 24.34 -6.83
C GLU A 80 16.92 23.28 -6.85
N LEU A 81 16.97 22.40 -7.84
CA LEU A 81 16.14 21.21 -7.99
C LEU A 81 16.92 20.22 -8.88
N CYS A 82 16.67 18.92 -8.72
CA CYS A 82 17.39 17.89 -9.46
C CYS A 82 17.31 18.10 -10.98
N GLU A 83 18.46 18.14 -11.65
CA GLU A 83 18.53 18.48 -13.07
C GLU A 83 17.68 17.59 -14.00
N ASP A 84 17.52 16.32 -13.65
CA ASP A 84 16.77 15.32 -14.41
C ASP A 84 15.24 15.44 -14.28
N MET A 85 14.75 16.26 -13.35
CA MET A 85 13.32 16.52 -13.15
C MET A 85 12.77 17.63 -14.06
N ALA A 86 13.62 18.37 -14.77
CA ALA A 86 13.23 19.53 -15.59
C ALA A 86 12.10 19.25 -16.59
N PRO A 87 12.06 18.09 -17.30
CA PRO A 87 11.00 17.80 -18.27
C PRO A 87 9.59 17.74 -17.67
N LEU A 88 9.46 17.48 -16.36
CA LEU A 88 8.16 17.35 -15.70
C LEU A 88 7.52 18.70 -15.35
N LEU A 89 8.29 19.78 -15.28
CA LEU A 89 7.79 21.06 -14.79
C LEU A 89 6.72 21.67 -15.70
N THR A 90 6.76 21.37 -17.01
CA THR A 90 5.71 21.80 -17.94
C THR A 90 4.37 21.16 -17.66
N GLU A 91 4.34 19.96 -17.07
CA GLU A 91 3.13 19.20 -16.75
C GLU A 91 2.41 19.72 -15.50
N LEU A 92 3.03 20.59 -14.72
CA LEU A 92 2.40 21.25 -13.56
C LEU A 92 1.16 22.08 -13.95
N ARG A 93 1.04 22.50 -15.21
CA ARG A 93 -0.17 23.16 -15.73
C ARG A 93 -1.38 22.22 -15.75
N ASN A 94 -1.16 20.93 -15.89
CA ASN A 94 -2.22 19.94 -15.89
C ASN A 94 -2.61 19.53 -14.47
N CYS A 95 -2.00 20.11 -13.44
CA CYS A 95 -2.17 19.70 -12.04
C CYS A 95 -2.86 20.76 -11.18
N ARG A 96 -3.57 20.28 -10.15
CA ARG A 96 -4.04 21.12 -9.04
C ARG A 96 -3.09 20.92 -7.86
N LEU A 97 -2.41 21.97 -7.42
CA LEU A 97 -1.45 21.90 -6.31
C LEU A 97 -2.13 21.63 -4.94
N PRO A 98 -1.42 20.95 -4.00
CA PRO A 98 -0.03 20.48 -4.09
C PRO A 98 0.17 19.15 -4.86
N VAL A 99 1.25 19.07 -5.65
CA VAL A 99 1.72 17.82 -6.27
C VAL A 99 3.21 17.67 -6.02
N ALA A 100 3.77 16.47 -6.18
CA ALA A 100 5.21 16.28 -6.13
C ALA A 100 5.75 15.83 -7.48
N VAL A 101 6.89 16.38 -7.84
CA VAL A 101 7.72 15.91 -8.96
C VAL A 101 8.47 14.69 -8.46
N GLN A 102 8.37 13.57 -9.15
CA GLN A 102 8.91 12.29 -8.70
C GLN A 102 9.88 11.71 -9.74
N SER A 103 11.00 11.21 -9.23
CA SER A 103 11.87 10.26 -9.90
C SER A 103 11.76 8.91 -9.20
N PHE A 104 11.64 7.83 -9.97
CA PHE A 104 11.42 6.49 -9.46
C PHE A 104 12.23 5.47 -10.26
N ALA A 105 12.89 4.53 -9.58
CA ALA A 105 13.65 3.45 -10.20
C ALA A 105 13.36 2.11 -9.50
N SER A 106 12.78 1.18 -10.24
CA SER A 106 12.61 -0.22 -9.81
C SER A 106 13.77 -1.14 -10.26
N GLU A 107 14.44 -0.77 -11.35
CA GLU A 107 15.63 -1.46 -11.89
C GLU A 107 16.85 -0.62 -11.56
N ILE A 108 17.61 -1.04 -10.55
CA ILE A 108 18.78 -0.31 -10.07
C ILE A 108 20.07 -0.99 -10.53
N GLU A 109 21.07 -0.18 -10.86
CA GLU A 109 22.42 -0.63 -11.21
C GLU A 109 23.42 0.29 -10.52
N GLY A 110 24.42 -0.28 -9.84
CA GLY A 110 25.39 0.50 -9.05
C GLY A 110 24.96 0.80 -7.62
N PHE A 111 23.76 0.37 -7.21
CA PHE A 111 23.25 0.45 -5.83
C PHE A 111 22.95 -0.94 -5.23
N PRO A 112 22.93 -1.09 -3.90
CA PRO A 112 22.52 -2.34 -3.24
C PRO A 112 21.07 -2.74 -3.59
N ALA A 113 20.85 -4.02 -3.91
CA ALA A 113 19.56 -4.52 -4.39
C ALA A 113 18.41 -4.34 -3.37
N ASP A 114 18.74 -4.32 -2.08
CA ASP A 114 17.83 -4.10 -0.95
C ASP A 114 17.35 -2.66 -0.81
N TRP A 115 17.95 -1.69 -1.52
CA TRP A 115 17.44 -0.31 -1.56
C TRP A 115 16.31 -0.12 -2.56
N ALA A 116 16.13 -1.04 -3.52
CA ALA A 116 15.07 -0.91 -4.51
C ALA A 116 13.68 -1.13 -3.90
N PRO A 117 12.66 -0.34 -4.31
CA PRO A 117 12.73 0.74 -5.30
C PRO A 117 13.31 2.04 -4.73
N LEU A 118 14.07 2.77 -5.55
CA LEU A 118 14.52 4.12 -5.22
C LEU A 118 13.47 5.15 -5.63
N SER A 119 13.18 6.11 -4.77
CA SER A 119 12.29 7.23 -5.11
C SER A 119 12.79 8.54 -4.53
N VAL A 120 12.78 9.59 -5.38
CA VAL A 120 13.04 10.98 -5.00
C VAL A 120 11.80 11.80 -5.31
N VAL A 121 11.36 12.64 -4.38
CA VAL A 121 10.19 13.52 -4.54
C VAL A 121 10.53 14.96 -4.21
N ALA A 122 10.03 15.90 -5.00
CA ALA A 122 10.10 17.34 -4.76
C ALA A 122 8.68 17.92 -4.73
N PRO A 123 8.07 18.11 -3.55
CA PRO A 123 6.74 18.68 -3.42
C PRO A 123 6.67 20.15 -3.88
N VAL A 124 5.60 20.51 -4.57
CA VAL A 124 5.38 21.87 -5.09
C VAL A 124 4.05 22.42 -4.59
N THR A 125 4.11 23.59 -3.97
CA THR A 125 2.96 24.34 -3.46
C THR A 125 2.89 25.72 -4.12
N GLU A 126 1.71 26.35 -4.20
CA GLU A 126 1.60 27.73 -4.71
C GLU A 126 2.34 28.75 -3.83
N ALA A 127 2.36 28.51 -2.52
CA ALA A 127 2.98 29.34 -1.49
C ALA A 127 4.51 29.08 -1.36
N SER A 128 5.20 28.96 -2.48
CA SER A 128 6.65 28.71 -2.49
C SER A 128 7.35 29.52 -3.58
N ALA A 129 8.59 29.94 -3.33
CA ALA A 129 9.37 30.74 -4.29
C ALA A 129 9.70 29.96 -5.56
N GLU A 130 9.93 28.67 -5.42
CA GLU A 130 10.21 27.73 -6.51
C GLU A 130 9.06 27.70 -7.51
N TYR A 131 7.82 27.57 -7.04
CA TYR A 131 6.66 27.61 -7.93
C TYR A 131 6.51 28.98 -8.63
N GLN A 132 6.77 30.09 -7.93
CA GLN A 132 6.72 31.43 -8.55
C GLN A 132 7.79 31.57 -9.65
N ALA A 133 9.00 31.05 -9.43
CA ALA A 133 10.10 31.04 -10.39
C ALA A 133 9.78 30.14 -11.60
N ILE A 134 9.29 28.93 -11.37
CA ILE A 134 8.86 27.98 -12.41
C ILE A 134 7.75 28.59 -13.26
N ALA A 135 6.70 29.13 -12.63
CA ALA A 135 5.57 29.72 -13.33
C ALA A 135 5.97 30.95 -14.15
N TYR A 136 6.88 31.78 -13.63
CA TYR A 136 7.44 32.90 -14.39
C TYR A 136 8.20 32.43 -15.61
N ALA A 137 9.12 31.48 -15.46
CA ALA A 137 9.98 31.04 -16.56
C ALA A 137 9.19 30.32 -17.66
N LEU A 138 8.27 29.43 -17.30
CA LEU A 138 7.49 28.66 -18.27
C LEU A 138 6.48 29.49 -19.07
N ASP A 139 5.92 30.56 -18.48
CA ASP A 139 4.90 31.38 -19.15
C ASP A 139 5.44 32.71 -19.70
N THR A 140 6.71 33.03 -19.47
CA THR A 140 7.33 34.26 -19.99
C THR A 140 8.18 33.93 -21.22
N PRO A 141 7.81 34.43 -22.43
CA PRO A 141 8.55 34.13 -23.65
C PRO A 141 10.02 34.54 -23.57
N GLY A 142 10.92 33.64 -23.98
CA GLY A 142 12.36 33.88 -24.03
C GLY A 142 13.07 33.81 -22.67
N VAL A 143 12.38 33.37 -21.61
CA VAL A 143 13.01 33.03 -20.33
C VAL A 143 13.34 31.54 -20.30
N GLU A 144 14.56 31.23 -19.88
CA GLU A 144 15.05 29.87 -19.70
C GLU A 144 15.01 29.47 -18.21
N LEU A 145 14.57 28.25 -17.93
CA LEU A 145 14.63 27.64 -16.60
C LEU A 145 15.67 26.52 -16.62
N VAL A 146 16.66 26.61 -15.75
CA VAL A 146 17.76 25.65 -15.66
C VAL A 146 17.78 25.08 -14.24
N LEU A 147 17.58 23.77 -14.12
CA LEU A 147 17.71 23.07 -12.85
C LEU A 147 19.18 22.73 -12.62
N VAL A 148 19.74 23.10 -11.48
CA VAL A 148 21.20 23.08 -11.27
C VAL A 148 21.67 22.16 -10.15
N ASP A 149 20.76 21.57 -9.38
CA ASP A 149 21.14 20.63 -8.31
C ASP A 149 21.38 19.21 -8.87
N ARG A 150 22.02 18.39 -8.05
CA ARG A 150 22.40 17.00 -8.36
C ARG A 150 21.22 16.19 -8.92
N SER A 151 21.48 15.32 -9.89
CA SER A 151 20.44 14.43 -10.41
C SER A 151 19.91 13.46 -9.33
N SER A 152 18.73 12.89 -9.56
CA SER A 152 18.12 11.89 -8.66
C SER A 152 19.06 10.72 -8.36
N ASP A 153 19.92 10.36 -9.31
CA ASP A 153 20.95 9.32 -9.12
C ASP A 153 22.00 9.74 -8.09
N HIS A 154 22.50 10.98 -8.20
CA HIS A 154 23.49 11.53 -7.28
C HIS A 154 22.95 11.74 -5.86
N VAL A 155 21.62 11.88 -5.69
CA VAL A 155 21.00 11.83 -4.36
C VAL A 155 21.40 10.55 -3.63
N PHE A 156 21.21 9.39 -4.27
CA PHE A 156 21.55 8.10 -3.69
C PHE A 156 23.05 7.76 -3.74
N GLN A 157 23.83 8.34 -4.66
CA GLN A 157 25.30 8.15 -4.64
C GLN A 157 25.96 8.84 -3.44
N TRP A 158 25.41 9.98 -3.01
CA TRP A 158 26.01 10.82 -1.97
C TRP A 158 25.39 10.58 -0.58
N GLU A 159 24.22 9.95 -0.53
CA GLU A 159 23.60 9.46 0.69
C GLU A 159 24.10 8.05 1.04
N THR A 160 24.34 7.79 2.33
CA THR A 160 24.46 6.42 2.82
C THR A 160 23.07 5.80 2.77
N GLY A 161 22.98 4.48 2.52
CA GLY A 161 21.71 3.76 2.39
C GLY A 161 20.71 4.08 3.48
N PRO A 162 19.41 3.82 3.24
CA PRO A 162 18.32 4.30 4.09
C PRO A 162 18.69 4.13 5.55
N ASP A 163 18.94 5.24 6.23
CA ASP A 163 19.22 5.26 7.67
C ASP A 163 17.95 4.73 8.34
N GLY A 164 17.94 3.41 8.50
CA GLY A 164 16.87 2.66 9.11
C GLY A 164 16.86 2.95 10.59
N GLU A 165 15.97 3.84 11.00
CA GLU A 165 15.26 3.80 12.27
C GLU A 165 14.02 4.70 12.10
N GLY A 166 13.06 4.21 11.31
CA GLY A 166 11.67 4.59 11.57
C GLY A 166 11.34 4.12 12.98
N ASP A 167 11.06 5.06 13.88
CA ASP A 167 10.63 4.76 15.25
C ASP A 167 9.50 3.72 15.18
N PRO A 168 9.70 2.48 15.68
CA PRO A 168 8.68 1.44 15.62
C PRO A 168 7.43 1.79 16.45
N ASP A 169 7.51 2.82 17.32
CA ASP A 169 6.39 3.37 18.09
C ASP A 169 5.77 4.62 17.44
N ALA A 170 6.20 5.03 16.23
CA ALA A 170 5.54 6.11 15.50
C ALA A 170 4.10 5.69 15.15
N PRO A 171 3.07 6.49 15.51
CA PRO A 171 1.68 6.14 15.22
C PRO A 171 1.50 5.96 13.70
N GLU A 172 0.72 4.95 13.30
CA GLU A 172 0.36 4.72 11.88
C GLU A 172 -0.08 6.05 11.26
N ALA A 173 0.75 6.56 10.35
CA ALA A 173 0.45 7.79 9.65
C ALA A 173 -0.90 7.61 8.94
N ALA A 174 -1.81 8.57 9.11
CA ALA A 174 -3.08 8.54 8.40
C ALA A 174 -2.82 8.36 6.89
N GLU A 175 -3.71 7.66 6.19
CA GLU A 175 -3.55 7.30 4.76
C GLU A 175 -3.17 8.50 3.85
N GLN A 176 -3.50 9.73 4.26
CA GLN A 176 -3.20 10.97 3.55
C GLN A 176 -1.78 11.51 3.79
N THR A 177 -1.19 11.25 4.96
CA THR A 177 0.23 11.56 5.30
C THR A 177 1.21 10.59 4.64
N ALA A 178 0.74 9.45 4.13
CA ALA A 178 1.54 8.45 3.42
C ALA A 178 1.69 8.71 1.89
N LEU A 179 1.31 9.89 1.38
CA LEU A 179 1.35 10.17 -0.07
C LEU A 179 2.76 10.30 -0.66
N HIS A 180 3.82 10.44 0.15
CA HIS A 180 5.22 10.36 -0.32
C HIS A 180 5.87 9.01 -0.02
N GLY A 181 5.33 8.24 0.95
CA GLY A 181 5.84 6.90 1.28
C GLY A 181 7.28 7.01 1.78
N ASP A 182 8.14 6.06 1.40
CA ASP A 182 9.56 6.04 1.80
C ASP A 182 10.47 6.85 0.84
N ALA A 183 9.90 7.78 0.08
CA ALA A 183 10.67 8.57 -0.88
C ALA A 183 11.59 9.59 -0.19
N VAL A 184 12.76 9.83 -0.78
CA VAL A 184 13.67 10.88 -0.34
C VAL A 184 13.13 12.22 -0.82
N GLY A 185 12.87 13.13 0.12
CA GLY A 185 12.42 14.50 -0.17
C GLY A 185 13.57 15.39 -0.60
N VAL A 186 13.45 16.06 -1.75
CA VAL A 186 14.40 17.10 -2.15
C VAL A 186 14.16 18.34 -1.30
N GLU A 187 15.08 18.60 -0.38
CA GLU A 187 15.05 19.77 0.48
C GLU A 187 15.62 20.99 -0.23
N ILE A 188 14.78 22.00 -0.48
CA ILE A 188 15.20 23.30 -1.01
C ILE A 188 15.27 24.29 0.14
N GLY A 189 16.46 24.47 0.71
CA GLY A 189 16.65 25.40 1.83
C GLY A 189 16.03 24.93 3.14
N ASP A 190 16.37 23.72 3.58
CA ASP A 190 16.22 23.35 4.99
C ASP A 190 17.02 24.34 5.86
N LEU A 191 16.30 25.10 6.67
CA LEU A 191 16.82 26.11 7.57
C LEU A 191 16.40 25.76 8.99
N ARG A 192 16.87 24.61 9.45
CA ARG A 192 16.74 24.14 10.83
C ARG A 192 18.11 24.11 11.52
N PRO A 193 18.20 24.40 12.83
CA PRO A 193 19.42 24.19 13.59
C PRO A 193 19.90 22.74 13.48
N ARG A 194 21.19 22.55 13.20
CA ARG A 194 21.78 21.22 12.93
C ARG A 194 22.21 20.44 14.18
N PHE A 195 21.96 20.99 15.36
CA PHE A 195 22.21 20.34 16.65
C PHE A 195 21.09 20.72 17.63
N ALA A 196 20.67 19.75 18.43
CA ALA A 196 19.44 19.82 19.22
C ALA A 196 19.48 20.94 20.28
N GLU A 197 20.65 21.24 20.83
CA GLU A 197 20.82 22.23 21.88
C GLU A 197 20.50 23.66 21.40
N LEU A 198 20.85 24.01 20.14
CA LEU A 198 20.47 25.31 19.58
C LEU A 198 18.98 25.38 19.30
N GLU A 199 18.40 24.31 18.77
CA GLU A 199 16.94 24.26 18.57
C GLU A 199 16.21 24.38 19.90
N GLU A 200 16.56 23.57 20.91
CA GLU A 200 15.96 23.64 22.25
C GLU A 200 16.13 25.03 22.85
N HIS A 201 17.32 25.62 22.73
CA HIS A 201 17.58 26.98 23.22
C HIS A 201 16.66 28.00 22.56
N LEU A 202 16.55 27.99 21.22
CA LEU A 202 15.69 28.91 20.48
C LEU A 202 14.21 28.71 20.79
N LEU A 203 13.74 27.46 20.90
CA LEU A 203 12.36 27.14 21.25
C LEU A 203 12.03 27.59 22.68
N ARG A 204 12.92 27.32 23.64
CA ARG A 204 12.76 27.69 25.05
C ARG A 204 12.72 29.21 25.24
N HIS A 205 13.63 29.93 24.60
CA HIS A 205 13.68 31.39 24.68
C HIS A 205 12.58 32.07 23.87
N GLY A 206 12.16 31.47 22.74
CA GLY A 206 11.01 31.90 21.97
C GLY A 206 9.66 31.56 22.61
N ARG A 207 9.65 30.72 23.66
CA ARG A 207 8.44 30.18 24.34
C ARG A 207 7.46 29.52 23.35
N VAL A 208 7.99 28.72 22.45
CA VAL A 208 7.27 28.01 21.38
C VAL A 208 7.58 26.52 21.43
N ARG A 209 6.69 25.68 20.89
CA ARG A 209 6.83 24.22 20.98
C ARG A 209 7.57 23.58 19.82
N HIS A 210 7.41 24.17 18.63
CA HIS A 210 7.88 23.57 17.39
C HIS A 210 8.74 24.55 16.60
N TRP A 211 9.72 24.03 15.87
CA TRP A 211 10.56 24.83 14.96
C TRP A 211 9.71 25.63 13.96
N SER A 212 8.68 25.01 13.38
CA SER A 212 7.77 25.68 12.44
C SER A 212 7.05 26.89 13.06
N GLU A 213 6.74 26.84 14.36
CA GLU A 213 6.14 27.98 15.09
C GLU A 213 7.16 29.10 15.25
N TRP A 214 8.38 28.75 15.67
CA TRP A 214 9.48 29.71 15.82
C TRP A 214 9.78 30.42 14.49
N TRP A 215 9.97 29.65 13.42
CA TRP A 215 10.26 30.16 12.08
C TRP A 215 9.16 31.10 11.59
N HIS A 216 7.89 30.70 11.75
CA HIS A 216 6.76 31.53 11.36
C HIS A 216 6.75 32.88 12.08
N GLN A 217 6.98 32.90 13.40
CA GLN A 217 6.95 34.13 14.18
C GLN A 217 8.13 35.07 13.90
N TYR A 218 9.34 34.52 13.87
CA TYR A 218 10.57 35.32 13.89
C TYR A 218 11.17 35.55 12.50
N VAL A 219 10.72 34.81 11.48
CA VAL A 219 11.24 34.95 10.11
C VAL A 219 10.13 35.24 9.09
N GLU A 220 9.06 34.44 9.03
CA GLU A 220 8.01 34.63 8.01
C GLU A 220 7.28 35.96 8.15
N LEU A 221 6.75 36.26 9.35
CA LEU A 221 5.97 37.48 9.57
C LEU A 221 6.83 38.76 9.37
N PRO A 222 8.05 38.89 9.92
CA PRO A 222 8.87 40.08 9.74
C PRO A 222 9.32 40.31 8.30
N LEU A 223 9.44 39.25 7.49
CA LEU A 223 9.87 39.36 6.10
C LEU A 223 8.73 39.50 5.10
N GLY A 224 7.48 39.19 5.47
CA GLY A 224 6.34 39.12 4.55
C GLY A 224 6.01 40.42 3.79
N ASP A 225 6.41 41.60 4.28
CA ASP A 225 6.29 42.90 3.59
C ASP A 225 7.60 43.63 3.34
N SER A 226 8.72 43.06 3.77
CA SER A 226 10.06 43.63 3.57
C SER A 226 10.34 43.91 2.09
N ASP A 227 11.13 44.96 1.79
CA ASP A 227 11.63 45.20 0.43
C ASP A 227 12.66 44.13 0.01
N HIS A 228 13.00 44.11 -1.29
CA HIS A 228 13.89 43.09 -1.83
C HIS A 228 15.28 43.05 -1.16
N ASP A 229 15.89 44.20 -0.91
CA ASP A 229 17.24 44.26 -0.35
C ASP A 229 17.22 43.78 1.11
N THR A 230 16.23 44.21 1.89
CA THR A 230 16.02 43.73 3.26
C THR A 230 15.82 42.23 3.30
N TYR A 231 14.88 41.69 2.50
CA TYR A 231 14.61 40.25 2.43
C TYR A 231 15.88 39.45 2.09
N ARG A 232 16.58 39.85 1.02
CA ARG A 232 17.78 39.16 0.53
C ARG A 232 18.89 39.18 1.57
N GLN A 233 19.18 40.33 2.17
CA GLN A 233 20.25 40.46 3.17
C GLN A 233 19.94 39.67 4.45
N VAL A 234 18.69 39.66 4.93
CA VAL A 234 18.29 38.90 6.12
C VAL A 234 18.34 37.39 5.87
N MET A 235 17.84 36.92 4.73
CA MET A 235 17.89 35.48 4.42
C MET A 235 19.34 35.00 4.20
N LEU A 236 20.22 35.80 3.58
CA LEU A 236 21.65 35.50 3.51
C LEU A 236 22.30 35.44 4.90
N LEU A 237 21.93 36.36 5.80
CA LEU A 237 22.39 36.37 7.19
C LEU A 237 21.96 35.08 7.91
N ILE A 238 20.68 34.69 7.81
CA ILE A 238 20.15 33.46 8.44
C ILE A 238 20.86 32.21 7.90
N GLY A 239 21.03 32.11 6.59
CA GLY A 239 21.77 31.00 5.96
C GLY A 239 23.21 30.91 6.44
N SER A 240 23.93 32.05 6.47
CA SER A 240 25.29 32.10 7.01
C SER A 240 25.36 31.77 8.50
N LEU A 241 24.40 32.25 9.30
CA LEU A 241 24.29 31.96 10.72
C LEU A 241 24.21 30.46 10.97
N PHE A 242 23.25 29.77 10.35
CA PHE A 242 23.11 28.31 10.55
C PHE A 242 24.31 27.53 10.03
N ARG A 243 24.94 27.99 8.94
CA ARG A 243 26.17 27.37 8.44
C ARG A 243 27.35 27.53 9.41
N ARG A 244 27.48 28.68 10.06
CA ARG A 244 28.57 28.98 11.01
C ARG A 244 28.34 28.37 12.38
N LEU A 245 27.08 28.27 12.80
CA LEU A 245 26.66 27.63 14.04
C LEU A 245 26.47 26.12 13.86
N ALA A 246 27.01 25.48 12.84
CA ALA A 246 26.85 24.04 12.62
C ALA A 246 28.06 23.23 13.13
N PRO A 247 28.10 22.79 14.41
CA PRO A 247 28.74 21.54 14.76
C PRO A 247 27.82 20.38 14.30
N GLY A 248 27.50 20.33 13.01
CA GLY A 248 26.64 19.30 12.44
C GLY A 248 27.44 18.04 12.06
N ASP A 249 26.73 16.98 11.70
CA ASP A 249 27.33 15.78 11.09
C ASP A 249 28.28 16.20 9.94
N PRO A 250 29.61 15.93 10.05
CA PRO A 250 30.58 16.27 9.01
C PRO A 250 30.21 15.71 7.64
N ARG A 251 29.47 14.60 7.59
CA ARG A 251 28.98 14.01 6.34
C ARG A 251 27.93 14.88 5.69
N LYS A 252 26.90 15.33 6.42
CA LYS A 252 25.86 16.22 5.89
C LYS A 252 26.48 17.53 5.38
N VAL A 253 27.41 18.10 6.14
CA VAL A 253 28.16 19.31 5.70
C VAL A 253 28.91 19.06 4.39
N ARG A 254 29.59 17.91 4.25
CA ARG A 254 30.29 17.56 3.01
C ARG A 254 29.33 17.41 1.82
N VAL A 255 28.18 16.76 2.01
CA VAL A 255 27.17 16.62 0.95
C VAL A 255 26.66 17.99 0.51
N ASP A 256 26.40 18.92 1.43
CA ASP A 256 25.99 20.29 1.08
C ASP A 256 27.07 21.05 0.31
N GLU A 257 28.34 20.91 0.72
CA GLU A 257 29.46 21.47 -0.03
C GLU A 257 29.53 20.87 -1.44
N ASP A 258 29.40 19.55 -1.59
CA ASP A 258 29.41 18.89 -2.90
C ASP A 258 28.21 19.31 -3.78
N ARG A 259 27.03 19.53 -3.18
CA ARG A 259 25.88 20.14 -3.88
C ARG A 259 26.19 21.55 -4.38
N GLU A 260 26.81 22.38 -3.56
CA GLU A 260 27.17 23.75 -3.95
C GLU A 260 28.22 23.78 -5.05
N ARG A 261 29.23 22.93 -4.93
CA ARG A 261 30.25 22.68 -5.95
C ARG A 261 29.61 22.28 -7.28
N TYR A 262 28.64 21.37 -7.22
CA TYR A 262 27.86 20.91 -8.36
C TYR A 262 27.06 22.06 -8.99
N MET A 263 26.24 22.76 -8.20
CA MET A 263 25.37 23.86 -8.68
C MET A 263 26.18 24.98 -9.35
N TRP A 264 27.29 25.42 -8.73
CA TRP A 264 28.15 26.44 -9.31
C TRP A 264 28.89 25.99 -10.56
N THR A 265 29.25 24.70 -10.64
CA THR A 265 29.82 24.12 -11.85
C THR A 265 28.81 24.11 -12.99
N ARG A 266 27.58 23.63 -12.76
CA ARG A 266 26.49 23.63 -13.74
C ARG A 266 26.12 25.02 -14.24
N MET A 267 26.01 25.99 -13.34
CA MET A 267 25.71 27.38 -13.73
C MET A 267 26.80 27.96 -14.64
N ARG A 268 28.09 27.74 -14.32
CA ARG A 268 29.20 28.24 -15.15
C ARG A 268 29.29 27.52 -16.50
N GLU A 269 29.06 26.20 -16.54
CA GLU A 269 28.96 25.45 -17.80
C GLU A 269 27.87 26.05 -18.71
N HIS A 270 26.69 26.34 -18.14
CA HIS A 270 25.60 26.97 -18.87
C HIS A 270 25.94 28.39 -19.36
N LEU A 271 26.49 29.25 -18.50
CA LEU A 271 26.89 30.62 -18.87
C LEU A 271 27.92 30.60 -20.01
N ALA A 272 28.89 29.69 -19.95
CA ALA A 272 29.90 29.53 -21.00
C ALA A 272 29.30 29.02 -22.32
N ALA A 273 28.35 28.10 -22.27
CA ALA A 273 27.71 27.53 -23.46
C ALA A 273 26.75 28.51 -24.16
N THR A 274 26.02 29.32 -23.39
CA THR A 274 24.96 30.21 -23.91
C THR A 274 25.42 31.65 -24.14
N GLY A 275 26.48 32.09 -23.45
CA GLY A 275 26.90 33.49 -23.43
C GLY A 275 25.92 34.41 -22.68
N ALA A 276 25.08 33.86 -21.81
CA ALA A 276 24.14 34.65 -21.00
C ALA A 276 24.90 35.60 -20.06
N ASP A 277 24.40 36.83 -19.94
CA ASP A 277 24.95 37.82 -19.00
C ASP A 277 24.50 37.48 -17.57
N PRO A 278 25.43 37.24 -16.62
CA PRO A 278 25.08 36.99 -15.22
C PRO A 278 24.14 38.03 -14.61
N ALA A 279 24.23 39.31 -15.03
CA ALA A 279 23.38 40.38 -14.53
C ALA A 279 21.90 40.19 -14.91
N ASP A 280 21.64 39.54 -16.04
CA ASP A 280 20.31 39.18 -16.54
C ASP A 280 19.81 37.82 -16.00
N CYS A 281 20.61 37.13 -15.18
CA CYS A 281 20.29 35.83 -14.60
C CYS A 281 19.90 35.93 -13.12
N LEU A 282 19.17 34.93 -12.62
CA LEU A 282 18.76 34.81 -11.22
C LEU A 282 19.01 33.38 -10.74
N TYR A 283 19.72 33.22 -9.62
CA TYR A 283 19.94 31.92 -8.97
C TYR A 283 19.08 31.78 -7.73
N VAL A 284 18.14 30.84 -7.75
CA VAL A 284 17.19 30.55 -6.67
C VAL A 284 17.65 29.30 -5.94
N CYS A 285 18.09 29.47 -4.70
CA CYS A 285 18.59 28.39 -3.86
C CYS A 285 18.22 28.59 -2.39
N GLY A 286 18.25 27.49 -1.64
CA GLY A 286 18.12 27.48 -0.20
C GLY A 286 19.10 28.45 0.45
N ALA A 287 18.63 29.20 1.44
CA ALA A 287 19.45 30.25 2.05
C ALA A 287 20.76 29.71 2.66
N PHE A 288 20.77 28.44 3.10
CA PHE A 288 21.97 27.75 3.59
C PHE A 288 23.08 27.66 2.52
N HIS A 289 22.71 27.38 1.27
CA HIS A 289 23.62 27.28 0.13
C HIS A 289 24.00 28.65 -0.45
N ALA A 290 23.16 29.67 -0.26
CA ALA A 290 23.42 31.03 -0.73
C ALA A 290 24.66 31.67 -0.06
N ALA A 291 25.02 31.23 1.15
CA ALA A 291 26.20 31.69 1.90
C ALA A 291 27.41 30.74 1.77
N SER A 292 27.54 30.05 0.63
CA SER A 292 28.56 29.04 0.39
C SER A 292 30.01 29.56 0.42
N ARG A 293 30.92 28.69 0.85
CA ARG A 293 32.38 28.94 0.97
C ARG A 293 33.23 28.00 0.14
N VAL A 294 32.61 27.23 -0.75
CA VAL A 294 33.36 26.36 -1.67
C VAL A 294 34.15 27.21 -2.66
N ALA A 295 35.26 26.67 -3.19
CA ALA A 295 36.14 27.40 -4.10
C ALA A 295 35.46 27.76 -5.43
N GLU A 296 34.42 27.01 -5.79
CA GLU A 296 33.62 27.14 -6.99
C GLU A 296 32.58 28.27 -6.90
N PHE A 297 32.37 28.85 -5.71
CA PHE A 297 31.36 29.88 -5.48
C PHE A 297 31.55 31.10 -6.40
N GLY A 298 30.46 31.52 -7.04
CA GLY A 298 30.41 32.71 -7.89
C GLY A 298 30.80 32.44 -9.36
N VAL A 299 30.45 33.38 -10.24
CA VAL A 299 30.80 33.33 -11.67
C VAL A 299 32.30 33.37 -11.92
N HIS A 300 33.07 33.82 -10.92
CA HIS A 300 34.54 33.88 -10.93
C HIS A 300 35.17 32.91 -9.92
N GLY A 301 34.47 31.84 -9.54
CA GLY A 301 34.99 30.80 -8.63
C GLY A 301 36.37 30.28 -9.08
N SER A 302 37.24 30.00 -8.12
CA SER A 302 38.66 29.68 -8.34
C SER A 302 38.95 28.22 -8.70
N ASP A 303 37.95 27.34 -8.60
CA ASP A 303 38.08 25.91 -8.91
C ASP A 303 36.90 25.40 -9.75
N THR A 304 36.92 24.15 -10.20
CA THR A 304 35.83 23.46 -10.91
C THR A 304 35.67 22.03 -10.39
N PHE A 305 34.46 21.69 -9.96
CA PHE A 305 34.16 20.37 -9.42
C PHE A 305 34.01 19.33 -10.52
N THR A 306 34.63 18.16 -10.34
CA THR A 306 34.45 17.03 -11.26
C THR A 306 33.20 16.25 -10.86
N ILE A 307 32.12 16.44 -11.62
CA ILE A 307 30.86 15.73 -11.42
C ILE A 307 31.04 14.26 -11.85
N SER A 308 30.73 13.33 -10.95
CA SER A 308 30.69 11.89 -11.25
C SER A 308 29.63 11.57 -12.32
N PRO A 309 29.84 10.54 -13.16
CA PRO A 309 28.77 10.08 -14.03
C PRO A 309 27.63 9.44 -13.20
N PRO A 310 26.36 9.56 -13.64
CA PRO A 310 25.27 8.77 -13.08
C PRO A 310 25.54 7.27 -13.18
N SER A 311 24.91 6.50 -12.31
CA SER A 311 24.91 5.03 -12.36
C SER A 311 24.18 4.52 -13.60
N GLY A 312 24.23 3.20 -13.85
CA GLY A 312 23.44 2.54 -14.91
C GLY A 312 21.93 2.47 -14.61
N THR A 313 21.49 2.99 -13.46
CA THR A 313 20.10 2.94 -13.00
C THR A 313 19.16 3.65 -13.97
N LYS A 314 18.02 3.00 -14.26
CA LYS A 314 16.99 3.55 -15.15
C LYS A 314 15.95 4.31 -14.36
N TRP A 315 16.10 5.63 -14.34
CA TRP A 315 15.15 6.55 -13.72
C TRP A 315 13.92 6.76 -14.61
N ARG A 316 12.74 6.73 -13.98
CA ARG A 316 11.47 7.14 -14.57
C ARG A 316 10.96 8.37 -13.84
N HIS A 317 10.37 9.30 -14.58
CA HIS A 317 9.96 10.62 -14.08
C HIS A 317 8.45 10.78 -14.23
N GLY A 318 7.76 11.29 -13.22
CA GLY A 318 6.35 11.67 -13.31
C GLY A 318 5.88 12.59 -12.19
N LEU A 319 4.59 12.91 -12.18
CA LEU A 319 3.95 13.70 -11.13
C LEU A 319 3.06 12.81 -10.28
N ILE A 320 3.09 13.00 -8.96
CA ILE A 320 2.18 12.32 -8.01
C ILE A 320 1.37 13.34 -7.21
N PRO A 321 0.14 12.98 -6.76
CA PRO A 321 -0.59 13.82 -5.83
C PRO A 321 0.19 13.96 -4.52
N SER A 322 0.22 15.18 -3.98
CA SER A 322 0.82 15.50 -2.69
C SER A 322 -0.22 16.14 -1.78
N SER A 323 0.07 16.27 -0.50
CA SER A 323 -0.79 16.97 0.45
C SER A 323 0.01 17.81 1.43
N HIS A 324 -0.67 18.73 2.13
CA HIS A 324 -0.01 19.51 3.17
C HIS A 324 0.55 18.59 4.26
N GLY A 325 -0.22 17.60 4.71
CA GLY A 325 0.21 16.61 5.69
C GLY A 325 1.37 15.75 5.21
N ALA A 326 1.37 15.31 3.94
CA ALA A 326 2.48 14.55 3.38
C ALA A 326 3.77 15.38 3.31
N ILE A 327 3.67 16.65 2.93
CA ILE A 327 4.81 17.60 2.96
C ILE A 327 5.32 17.78 4.40
N GLU A 328 4.40 17.96 5.36
CA GLU A 328 4.76 18.12 6.77
C GLU A 328 5.50 16.89 7.30
N ALA A 329 5.02 15.68 6.98
CA ALA A 329 5.67 14.43 7.36
C ALA A 329 7.05 14.27 6.70
N GLN A 330 7.16 14.54 5.39
CA GLN A 330 8.39 14.40 4.61
C GLN A 330 9.55 15.25 5.16
N PHE A 331 9.24 16.46 5.64
CA PHE A 331 10.24 17.43 6.11
C PHE A 331 10.24 17.62 7.63
N GLY A 332 9.55 16.75 8.38
CA GLY A 332 9.49 16.83 9.85
C GLY A 332 8.92 18.15 10.38
N LEU A 333 7.98 18.75 9.67
CA LEU A 333 7.31 20.00 10.07
C LEU A 333 6.15 19.71 11.04
N ALA A 334 5.80 20.69 11.86
CA ALA A 334 4.64 20.58 12.73
C ALA A 334 3.34 20.46 11.91
N ALA A 335 2.39 19.66 12.41
CA ALA A 335 1.09 19.46 11.77
C ALA A 335 0.38 20.81 11.54
N GLY A 336 -0.12 21.01 10.33
CA GLY A 336 -0.80 22.24 9.90
C GLY A 336 0.13 23.40 9.50
N SER A 337 1.45 23.29 9.64
CA SER A 337 2.40 24.35 9.28
C SER A 337 2.31 24.77 7.80
N VAL A 338 2.13 23.82 6.87
CA VAL A 338 2.00 24.11 5.43
C VAL A 338 0.64 24.78 5.14
N SER A 339 -0.40 24.42 5.89
CA SER A 339 -1.70 25.08 5.82
C SER A 339 -1.66 26.53 6.32
N ILE A 340 -0.93 26.78 7.42
CA ILE A 340 -0.67 28.12 7.95
C ILE A 340 0.10 28.94 6.92
N ALA A 341 1.15 28.38 6.32
CA ALA A 341 1.92 29.02 5.25
C ALA A 341 1.04 29.41 4.05
N ALA A 342 0.13 28.53 3.62
CA ALA A 342 -0.81 28.83 2.53
C ALA A 342 -1.80 29.96 2.87
N THR A 343 -2.25 30.03 4.13
CA THR A 343 -3.13 31.11 4.62
C THR A 343 -2.37 32.43 4.69
N GLU A 344 -1.15 32.41 5.21
CA GLU A 344 -0.28 33.57 5.32
C GLU A 344 0.12 34.11 3.94
N TRP A 345 0.40 33.23 2.98
CA TRP A 345 0.57 33.58 1.57
C TRP A 345 -0.63 34.39 1.05
N ALA A 346 -1.87 33.90 1.29
CA ALA A 346 -3.07 34.60 0.85
C ALA A 346 -3.25 35.98 1.51
N LYS A 347 -2.87 36.11 2.79
CA LYS A 347 -2.85 37.39 3.52
C LYS A 347 -1.81 38.35 2.92
N ASN A 348 -0.58 37.89 2.70
CA ASN A 348 0.49 38.71 2.14
C ASN A 348 0.21 39.16 0.70
N VAL A 349 -0.39 38.32 -0.15
CA VAL A 349 -0.84 38.73 -1.49
C VAL A 349 -1.86 39.88 -1.40
N ARG A 350 -2.84 39.79 -0.50
CA ARG A 350 -3.85 40.86 -0.32
C ARG A 350 -3.24 42.13 0.24
N ARG A 351 -2.37 42.00 1.25
CA ARG A 351 -1.75 43.10 1.99
C ARG A 351 -0.76 43.88 1.13
N THR A 352 0.11 43.17 0.41
CA THR A 352 1.17 43.79 -0.42
C THR A 352 0.70 44.19 -1.81
N GLY A 353 -0.42 43.63 -2.29
CA GLY A 353 -0.92 43.84 -3.65
C GLY A 353 -0.03 43.22 -4.74
N VAL A 354 1.00 42.44 -4.37
CA VAL A 354 1.86 41.72 -5.32
C VAL A 354 1.02 40.72 -6.09
N ARG A 355 1.17 40.71 -7.41
CA ARG A 355 0.48 39.76 -8.27
C ARG A 355 1.28 38.46 -8.37
N PRO A 356 0.76 37.32 -7.89
CA PRO A 356 1.47 36.05 -8.01
C PRO A 356 1.58 35.60 -9.47
N PHE A 357 2.58 34.79 -9.76
CA PHE A 357 2.68 34.01 -10.99
C PHE A 357 1.91 32.70 -10.83
N ARG A 358 1.22 32.31 -11.90
CA ARG A 358 0.45 31.07 -12.00
C ARG A 358 0.51 30.60 -13.44
N LEU A 359 0.65 29.29 -13.63
CA LEU A 359 0.72 28.69 -14.95
C LEU A 359 -0.60 28.90 -15.73
N GLU A 360 -0.47 29.25 -17.00
CA GLU A 360 -1.61 29.45 -17.89
C GLU A 360 -2.37 28.14 -18.09
N GLY A 361 -3.70 28.20 -17.96
CA GLY A 361 -4.57 27.04 -18.07
C GLY A 361 -4.53 26.10 -16.85
N GLN A 362 -3.84 26.48 -15.76
CA GLN A 362 -3.64 25.55 -14.65
C GLN A 362 -4.94 25.01 -14.05
N ALA A 363 -5.03 23.68 -13.94
CA ALA A 363 -6.19 23.00 -13.38
C ALA A 363 -6.53 23.51 -11.95
N GLY A 364 -7.82 23.75 -11.70
CA GLY A 364 -8.30 24.28 -10.41
C GLY A 364 -8.20 25.80 -10.25
N THR A 365 -7.66 26.53 -11.24
CA THR A 365 -7.71 28.00 -11.28
C THR A 365 -8.86 28.50 -12.16
N LYS A 366 -9.44 29.67 -11.83
CA LYS A 366 -10.48 30.28 -12.67
C LYS A 366 -9.84 30.86 -13.93
N LYS A 367 -10.37 30.53 -15.12
CA LYS A 367 -9.97 31.17 -16.38
C LYS A 367 -10.07 32.68 -16.24
N SER A 368 -8.94 33.37 -16.35
CA SER A 368 -8.92 34.84 -16.37
C SER A 368 -9.55 35.29 -17.68
N THR A 369 -10.68 35.99 -17.60
CA THR A 369 -11.33 36.64 -18.75
C THR A 369 -10.66 37.96 -19.14
N LYS A 370 -9.67 38.43 -18.35
CA LYS A 370 -8.94 39.66 -18.63
C LYS A 370 -7.71 39.38 -19.50
N PRO A 371 -7.48 40.15 -20.58
CA PRO A 371 -6.30 40.01 -21.41
C PRO A 371 -5.04 40.25 -20.58
N ARG A 372 -4.01 39.45 -20.85
CA ARG A 372 -2.72 39.49 -20.16
C ARG A 372 -2.11 40.88 -20.37
N LYS A 373 -1.99 41.65 -19.28
CA LYS A 373 -1.22 42.89 -19.31
C LYS A 373 0.25 42.47 -19.45
N ALA A 374 0.91 42.89 -20.53
CA ALA A 374 2.34 42.71 -20.67
C ALA A 374 3.05 43.21 -19.40
N LEU A 375 4.10 42.51 -18.97
CA LEU A 375 4.98 43.02 -17.94
C LEU A 375 5.40 44.43 -18.35
N ALA A 376 5.39 45.36 -17.39
CA ALA A 376 5.85 46.71 -17.67
C ALA A 376 7.29 46.63 -18.21
N PRO A 377 7.67 47.47 -19.19
CA PRO A 377 9.01 47.46 -19.75
C PRO A 377 10.04 47.52 -18.62
N ARG A 378 11.07 46.68 -18.72
CA ARG A 378 12.16 46.57 -17.76
C ARG A 378 12.62 47.97 -17.38
N ALA A 379 12.44 48.35 -16.11
CA ALA A 379 13.01 49.60 -15.62
C ALA A 379 14.54 49.48 -15.78
N PRO A 380 15.24 50.53 -16.23
CA PRO A 380 16.70 50.51 -16.24
C PRO A 380 17.16 50.24 -14.82
N ALA A 381 17.81 49.10 -14.59
CA ALA A 381 18.34 48.73 -13.30
C ALA A 381 19.35 49.81 -12.89
N SER A 382 18.99 50.69 -11.96
CA SER A 382 20.00 51.46 -11.26
C SER A 382 20.76 50.48 -10.38
N ALA A 383 21.81 49.88 -10.93
CA ALA A 383 22.80 49.11 -10.21
C ALA A 383 23.66 50.04 -9.34
N GLY A 384 23.01 50.78 -8.44
CA GLY A 384 23.71 51.30 -7.27
C GLY A 384 24.15 50.11 -6.41
N PRO A 385 25.28 50.22 -5.68
CA PRO A 385 25.62 49.20 -4.69
C PRO A 385 24.42 49.01 -3.75
N ALA A 386 24.06 47.75 -3.48
CA ALA A 386 22.96 47.44 -2.57
C ALA A 386 23.24 48.15 -1.24
N ALA A 387 22.35 49.03 -0.82
CA ALA A 387 22.54 49.77 0.42
C ALA A 387 22.44 48.82 1.62
N ASP A 388 23.16 49.12 2.70
CA ASP A 388 23.00 48.41 3.96
C ASP A 388 21.59 48.63 4.52
N ARG A 389 20.72 47.62 4.37
CA ARG A 389 19.38 47.56 4.97
C ARG A 389 19.38 46.72 6.24
N LEU A 390 20.30 45.76 6.31
CA LEU A 390 20.44 44.81 7.41
C LEU A 390 20.67 45.50 8.75
N THR A 391 21.54 46.50 8.82
CA THR A 391 21.82 47.23 10.08
C THR A 391 20.55 47.87 10.63
N GLY A 392 19.80 48.58 9.78
CA GLY A 392 18.55 49.23 10.18
C GLY A 392 17.46 48.22 10.57
N PHE A 393 17.42 47.07 9.89
CA PHE A 393 16.49 45.98 10.23
C PHE A 393 16.79 45.39 11.61
N LEU A 394 18.05 45.05 11.89
CA LEU A 394 18.47 44.43 13.16
C LEU A 394 18.32 45.36 14.37
N GLN A 395 18.40 46.68 14.17
CA GLN A 395 18.21 47.67 15.24
C GLN A 395 16.73 47.98 15.52
N ARG A 396 15.83 47.58 14.62
CA ARG A 396 14.39 47.85 14.77
C ARG A 396 13.78 46.84 15.74
N PRO A 397 13.02 47.28 16.76
CA PRO A 397 12.22 46.36 17.53
C PRO A 397 11.21 45.66 16.60
N PRO A 398 10.97 44.35 16.77
CA PRO A 398 10.04 43.62 15.91
C PRO A 398 8.65 44.27 15.96
N ALA A 399 8.07 44.53 14.78
CA ALA A 399 6.72 45.06 14.68
C ALA A 399 5.74 43.92 15.00
N LEU A 400 5.05 44.03 16.13
CA LEU A 400 4.04 43.06 16.52
C LEU A 400 2.72 43.43 15.83
N ASP A 401 2.23 42.56 14.93
CA ASP A 401 0.90 42.71 14.35
C ASP A 401 -0.16 42.79 15.45
N ALA A 402 -1.17 43.63 15.22
CA ALA A 402 -2.35 43.67 16.07
C ALA A 402 -3.13 42.33 16.03
N LEU A 403 -3.80 42.00 17.13
CA LEU A 403 -4.73 40.88 17.21
C LEU A 403 -5.85 41.04 16.17
N ASP A 404 -6.06 40.04 15.33
CA ASP A 404 -7.26 39.92 14.49
C ASP A 404 -8.37 39.25 15.33
N GLU A 405 -9.12 40.08 16.07
CA GLU A 405 -10.20 39.59 16.93
C GLU A 405 -11.28 38.84 16.14
N ALA A 406 -11.56 39.26 14.90
CA ALA A 406 -12.58 38.64 14.07
C ALA A 406 -12.18 37.23 13.64
N GLU A 407 -10.91 37.03 13.27
CA GLU A 407 -10.36 35.72 12.95
C GLU A 407 -10.40 34.77 14.16
N LEU A 408 -9.91 35.23 15.32
CA LEU A 408 -9.89 34.41 16.54
C LEU A 408 -11.30 34.05 17.04
N LEU A 409 -12.26 34.97 16.93
CA LEU A 409 -13.67 34.69 17.19
C LEU A 409 -14.23 33.64 16.23
N GLY A 410 -13.90 33.76 14.94
CA GLY A 410 -14.25 32.79 13.91
C GLY A 410 -13.78 31.38 14.28
N TRP A 411 -12.50 31.22 14.57
CA TRP A 411 -11.91 29.96 15.00
C TRP A 411 -12.58 29.39 16.25
N SER A 412 -12.82 30.24 17.26
CA SER A 412 -13.45 29.83 18.53
C SER A 412 -14.87 29.28 18.35
N VAL A 413 -15.65 29.89 17.45
CA VAL A 413 -17.00 29.40 17.11
C VAL A 413 -16.93 28.11 16.30
N GLU A 414 -16.00 28.02 15.36
CA GLU A 414 -15.85 26.84 14.49
C GLU A 414 -15.39 25.60 15.25
N ILE A 415 -14.45 25.74 16.19
CA ILE A 415 -13.96 24.60 16.98
C ILE A 415 -15.06 24.01 17.85
N VAL A 416 -15.89 24.86 18.49
CA VAL A 416 -17.05 24.39 19.27
C VAL A 416 -18.06 23.66 18.38
N ARG A 417 -18.32 24.16 17.17
CA ARG A 417 -19.19 23.47 16.21
C ARG A 417 -18.60 22.12 15.80
N ALA A 418 -17.29 22.05 15.56
CA ALA A 418 -16.59 20.81 15.21
C ALA A 418 -16.60 19.80 16.36
N ALA A 419 -16.36 20.26 17.59
CA ALA A 419 -16.38 19.45 18.80
C ALA A 419 -17.78 18.85 19.04
N ARG A 420 -18.86 19.63 18.92
CA ARG A 420 -20.24 19.12 19.03
C ARG A 420 -20.54 18.01 18.02
N ARG A 421 -20.10 18.17 16.77
CA ARG A 421 -20.28 17.12 15.73
C ARG A 421 -19.52 15.83 16.05
N ASN A 422 -18.48 15.91 16.86
CA ASN A 422 -17.68 14.76 17.31
C ASN A 422 -18.07 14.26 18.71
N GLY A 423 -19.22 14.70 19.24
CA GLY A 423 -19.77 14.17 20.49
C GLY A 423 -19.30 14.87 21.77
N TYR A 424 -18.47 15.91 21.66
CA TYR A 424 -18.08 16.71 22.83
C TYR A 424 -19.25 17.59 23.30
N LEU A 425 -19.39 17.71 24.63
CA LEU A 425 -20.34 18.60 25.28
C LEU A 425 -19.82 20.05 25.28
N ALA A 426 -19.66 20.64 24.10
CA ALA A 426 -19.20 22.01 23.92
C ALA A 426 -20.38 22.99 23.80
N SER A 427 -20.25 24.20 24.35
CA SER A 427 -21.26 25.24 24.47
C SER A 427 -20.72 26.58 23.94
N THR A 428 -21.57 27.62 23.85
CA THR A 428 -21.09 28.96 23.47
C THR A 428 -20.16 29.54 24.54
N ALA A 429 -20.32 29.14 25.81
CA ALA A 429 -19.40 29.54 26.87
C ALA A 429 -17.98 29.02 26.62
N ASP A 430 -17.85 27.81 26.05
CA ASP A 430 -16.53 27.27 25.70
C ASP A 430 -15.89 28.04 24.54
N ALA A 431 -16.67 28.59 23.60
CA ALA A 431 -16.11 29.47 22.56
C ALA A 431 -15.53 30.77 23.15
N ILE A 432 -16.22 31.36 24.14
CA ILE A 432 -15.72 32.55 24.85
C ILE A 432 -14.47 32.18 25.65
N ALA A 433 -14.49 31.05 26.36
CA ALA A 433 -13.36 30.57 27.13
C ALA A 433 -12.14 30.29 26.25
N VAL A 434 -12.32 29.66 25.07
CA VAL A 434 -11.23 29.43 24.10
C VAL A 434 -10.65 30.76 23.61
N PHE A 435 -11.51 31.72 23.26
CA PHE A 435 -11.08 33.04 22.81
C PHE A 435 -10.21 33.76 23.87
N GLU A 436 -10.73 33.87 25.11
CA GLU A 436 -10.02 34.53 26.22
C GLU A 436 -8.75 33.78 26.62
N THR A 437 -8.83 32.44 26.68
CA THR A 437 -7.69 31.59 27.04
C THR A 437 -6.59 31.67 26.00
N SER A 438 -6.93 31.77 24.71
CA SER A 438 -5.93 31.98 23.64
C SER A 438 -5.13 33.27 23.87
N ILE A 439 -5.81 34.37 24.21
CA ILE A 439 -5.18 35.66 24.52
C ILE A 439 -4.33 35.57 25.79
N LEU A 440 -4.84 34.92 26.84
CA LEU A 440 -4.12 34.72 28.10
C LEU A 440 -2.84 33.91 27.89
N LEU A 441 -2.92 32.79 27.16
CA LEU A 441 -1.77 31.94 26.85
C LEU A 441 -0.71 32.68 26.05
N ALA A 442 -1.14 33.47 25.04
CA ALA A 442 -0.24 34.34 24.29
C ALA A 442 0.47 35.35 25.21
N GLY A 443 -0.29 36.02 26.09
CA GLY A 443 0.25 36.98 27.06
C GLY A 443 1.23 36.35 28.06
N MET A 444 0.94 35.15 28.58
CA MET A 444 1.87 34.40 29.44
C MET A 444 3.18 34.03 28.74
N ARG A 445 3.14 33.94 27.41
CA ARG A 445 4.30 33.65 26.56
C ARG A 445 4.96 34.92 26.00
N ASP A 446 4.65 36.09 26.59
CA ASP A 446 5.11 37.42 26.19
C ASP A 446 4.82 37.77 24.71
N ARG A 447 3.66 37.30 24.21
CA ARG A 447 3.21 37.58 22.84
C ARG A 447 2.05 38.57 22.82
N ALA A 448 2.04 39.42 21.78
CA ALA A 448 0.95 40.37 21.55
C ALA A 448 -0.31 39.74 20.93
N LYS A 449 -0.19 38.58 20.28
CA LYS A 449 -1.31 37.84 19.68
C LYS A 449 -1.15 36.32 19.81
N PRO A 450 -2.25 35.55 19.88
CA PRO A 450 -2.19 34.09 19.87
C PRO A 450 -1.72 33.52 18.54
N THR A 451 -0.91 32.47 18.59
CA THR A 451 -0.63 31.61 17.43
C THR A 451 -1.71 30.55 17.24
N PRO A 452 -1.72 29.86 16.09
CA PRO A 452 -2.49 28.62 15.92
C PRO A 452 -2.26 27.59 17.03
N TYR A 453 -1.05 27.55 17.61
CA TYR A 453 -0.70 26.63 18.70
C TYR A 453 -1.24 27.11 20.06
N ASP A 454 -1.22 28.42 20.33
CA ASP A 454 -1.93 29.01 21.48
C ASP A 454 -3.43 28.70 21.43
N PHE A 455 -4.01 28.81 20.24
CA PHE A 455 -5.42 28.50 20.02
C PHE A 455 -5.72 27.02 20.22
N GLN A 456 -4.87 26.12 19.71
CA GLN A 456 -5.01 24.67 19.93
C GLN A 456 -4.95 24.34 21.42
N ASP A 457 -3.99 24.90 22.15
CA ASP A 457 -3.87 24.72 23.60
C ASP A 457 -5.12 25.20 24.34
N ALA A 458 -5.61 26.39 23.99
CA ALA A 458 -6.84 26.93 24.56
C ALA A 458 -8.03 26.02 24.26
N ALA A 459 -8.16 25.53 23.02
CA ALA A 459 -9.24 24.64 22.59
C ALA A 459 -9.23 23.32 23.35
N VAL A 460 -8.08 22.64 23.41
CA VAL A 460 -7.93 21.39 24.16
C VAL A 460 -8.24 21.63 25.64
N THR A 461 -7.67 22.68 26.24
CA THR A 461 -7.87 23.02 27.66
C THR A 461 -9.33 23.30 28.00
N CYS A 462 -10.05 24.02 27.14
CA CYS A 462 -11.43 24.44 27.43
C CYS A 462 -12.47 23.36 27.08
N ILE A 463 -12.23 22.56 26.05
CA ILE A 463 -13.25 21.65 25.48
C ILE A 463 -13.00 20.19 25.87
N GLU A 464 -11.74 19.74 25.88
CA GLU A 464 -11.39 18.33 26.03
C GLU A 464 -11.21 17.95 27.50
N LYS A 465 -12.33 17.61 28.16
CA LYS A 465 -12.34 17.11 29.54
C LYS A 465 -12.04 15.62 29.63
N ASP A 466 -12.68 14.87 28.73
CA ASP A 466 -12.50 13.42 28.52
C ASP A 466 -12.51 13.14 27.02
N ALA A 467 -11.69 12.19 26.56
CA ALA A 467 -11.69 11.74 25.17
C ALA A 467 -12.99 10.99 24.85
N VAL A 468 -13.59 11.26 23.70
CA VAL A 468 -14.80 10.55 23.24
C VAL A 468 -14.39 9.30 22.45
N PRO A 469 -14.69 8.07 22.92
CA PRO A 469 -14.25 6.85 22.25
C PRO A 469 -14.71 6.76 20.79
N GLY A 470 -13.78 6.47 19.88
CA GLY A 470 -14.05 6.33 18.45
C GLY A 470 -14.33 7.65 17.71
N ARG A 471 -14.08 8.80 18.35
CA ARG A 471 -14.16 10.13 17.73
C ARG A 471 -12.80 10.81 17.77
N ARG A 472 -12.63 11.86 16.96
CA ARG A 472 -11.40 12.65 16.90
C ARG A 472 -11.26 13.48 18.17
N ASP A 473 -10.06 13.59 18.72
CA ASP A 473 -9.72 14.54 19.79
C ASP A 473 -9.83 16.01 19.32
N VAL A 474 -9.87 16.95 20.27
CA VAL A 474 -10.00 18.38 19.95
C VAL A 474 -8.77 18.89 19.23
N GLY A 475 -7.57 18.39 19.56
CA GLY A 475 -6.32 18.73 18.89
C GLY A 475 -6.41 18.49 17.37
N ARG A 476 -6.87 17.31 16.97
CA ARG A 476 -7.08 16.89 15.58
C ARG A 476 -8.19 17.69 14.90
N LEU A 477 -9.22 18.10 15.65
CA LEU A 477 -10.25 18.99 15.12
C LEU A 477 -9.71 20.38 14.83
N VAL A 478 -8.83 20.92 15.69
CA VAL A 478 -8.14 22.19 15.44
C VAL A 478 -7.23 22.07 14.23
N GLU A 479 -6.42 21.02 14.09
CA GLU A 479 -5.57 20.80 12.91
C GLU A 479 -6.39 20.81 11.60
N ILE A 480 -7.53 20.11 11.61
CA ILE A 480 -8.43 20.07 10.45
C ILE A 480 -9.04 21.45 10.17
N MET A 481 -9.38 22.20 11.22
CA MET A 481 -9.99 23.53 11.10
C MET A 481 -9.00 24.58 10.60
N MET A 482 -7.76 24.56 11.09
CA MET A 482 -6.71 25.53 10.77
C MET A 482 -6.14 25.37 9.35
N GLY A 483 -6.71 24.45 8.58
CA GLY A 483 -6.57 24.39 7.13
C GLY A 483 -6.82 23.01 6.54
N GLY A 484 -6.77 21.96 7.38
CA GLY A 484 -6.99 20.58 6.96
C GLY A 484 -5.96 20.09 5.95
N ASP A 485 -5.93 18.78 5.73
CA ASP A 485 -4.99 18.25 4.76
C ASP A 485 -5.48 18.55 3.33
N ARG A 486 -4.92 19.60 2.73
CA ARG A 486 -5.22 19.95 1.34
C ARG A 486 -4.39 19.08 0.42
N VAL A 487 -5.08 18.21 -0.29
CA VAL A 487 -4.46 17.34 -1.29
C VAL A 487 -4.66 17.91 -2.69
N GLY A 488 -3.59 17.90 -3.48
CA GLY A 488 -3.68 18.19 -4.89
C GLY A 488 -4.06 16.98 -5.72
N GLN A 489 -3.99 17.15 -7.04
CA GLN A 489 -4.44 16.19 -8.02
C GLN A 489 -3.62 16.33 -9.30
N VAL A 490 -3.18 15.19 -9.83
CA VAL A 490 -2.57 15.11 -11.16
C VAL A 490 -3.71 15.03 -12.18
N GLY A 491 -3.77 15.97 -13.12
CA GLY A 491 -4.80 15.95 -14.16
C GLY A 491 -4.51 14.89 -15.21
N TYR A 492 -5.55 14.53 -15.96
CA TYR A 492 -5.53 13.44 -16.94
C TYR A 492 -4.35 13.53 -17.92
N ASP A 493 -4.06 14.71 -18.46
CA ASP A 493 -2.99 14.88 -19.46
C ASP A 493 -1.58 14.62 -18.89
N ALA A 494 -1.39 14.86 -17.60
CA ALA A 494 -0.14 14.60 -16.89
C ALA A 494 -0.03 13.17 -16.31
N LEU A 495 -1.07 12.34 -16.43
CA LEU A 495 -1.01 10.95 -15.98
C LEU A 495 -0.10 10.12 -16.90
N PRO A 496 0.59 9.09 -16.36
CA PRO A 496 1.27 8.12 -17.20
C PRO A 496 0.31 7.43 -18.19
N PRO A 497 0.80 6.96 -19.36
CA PRO A 497 -0.03 6.30 -20.37
C PRO A 497 -0.90 5.16 -19.82
N LEU A 498 -0.35 4.32 -18.93
CA LEU A 498 -1.09 3.22 -18.29
C LEU A 498 -2.24 3.72 -17.41
N ALA A 499 -2.03 4.78 -16.63
CA ALA A 499 -3.08 5.37 -15.79
C ALA A 499 -4.19 6.03 -16.64
N ARG A 500 -3.84 6.63 -17.78
CA ARG A 500 -4.83 7.11 -18.76
C ARG A 500 -5.63 5.96 -19.37
N ASP A 501 -4.98 4.89 -19.80
CA ASP A 501 -5.65 3.69 -20.35
C ASP A 501 -6.70 3.12 -19.38
N VAL A 502 -6.39 3.11 -18.08
CA VAL A 502 -7.35 2.70 -17.05
C VAL A 502 -8.59 3.59 -17.03
N HIS A 503 -8.42 4.91 -17.06
CA HIS A 503 -9.55 5.83 -17.09
C HIS A 503 -10.37 5.72 -18.39
N ASP A 504 -9.70 5.53 -19.53
CA ASP A 504 -10.35 5.40 -20.83
C ASP A 504 -11.17 4.11 -20.93
N ARG A 505 -10.63 2.99 -20.45
CA ARG A 505 -11.31 1.69 -20.43
C ARG A 505 -12.50 1.65 -19.48
N LEU A 506 -12.47 2.44 -18.40
CA LEU A 506 -13.57 2.55 -17.44
C LEU A 506 -14.56 3.68 -17.79
N ALA A 507 -14.34 4.45 -18.85
CA ALA A 507 -15.26 5.49 -19.31
C ALA A 507 -16.72 5.02 -19.51
N PRO A 508 -17.01 3.77 -19.96
CA PRO A 508 -18.38 3.28 -20.10
C PRO A 508 -19.20 3.22 -18.80
N LEU A 509 -18.54 3.28 -17.63
CA LEU A 509 -19.21 3.36 -16.33
C LEU A 509 -19.87 4.73 -16.08
N ASP A 510 -19.49 5.76 -16.85
CA ASP A 510 -19.96 7.15 -16.69
C ASP A 510 -19.79 7.71 -15.27
N LEU A 511 -18.66 7.35 -14.64
CA LEU A 511 -18.29 7.79 -13.29
C LEU A 511 -17.11 8.76 -13.34
N LYS A 512 -17.10 9.74 -12.43
CA LYS A 512 -15.99 10.68 -12.26
C LYS A 512 -14.87 10.07 -11.43
N LEU A 513 -14.25 9.00 -11.95
CA LEU A 513 -13.27 8.18 -11.21
C LEU A 513 -11.97 8.91 -10.84
N GLN A 514 -11.68 10.06 -11.45
CA GLN A 514 -10.56 10.92 -11.05
C GLN A 514 -10.86 11.71 -9.78
N GLN A 515 -12.13 11.89 -9.41
CA GLN A 515 -12.52 12.60 -8.20
C GLN A 515 -12.25 11.75 -6.96
N ARG A 516 -11.94 12.42 -5.85
CA ARG A 516 -11.72 11.78 -4.56
C ARG A 516 -13.03 11.23 -3.98
N GLY A 517 -12.86 10.22 -3.12
CA GLY A 517 -13.97 9.54 -2.45
C GLY A 517 -14.42 8.29 -3.21
N VAL A 518 -15.35 7.55 -2.60
CA VAL A 518 -15.89 6.31 -3.14
C VAL A 518 -16.99 6.62 -4.16
N GLN A 519 -16.81 6.11 -5.37
CA GLN A 519 -17.81 6.09 -6.43
C GLN A 519 -18.38 4.68 -6.55
N ARG A 520 -19.70 4.54 -6.49
CA ARG A 520 -20.34 3.23 -6.61
C ARG A 520 -20.65 2.92 -8.08
N ALA A 521 -20.15 1.80 -8.56
CA ALA A 521 -20.46 1.28 -9.90
C ALA A 521 -21.41 0.08 -9.80
N LEU A 522 -22.38 0.03 -10.71
CA LEU A 522 -23.25 -1.13 -10.92
C LEU A 522 -23.03 -1.61 -12.35
N LEU A 523 -22.61 -2.86 -12.51
CA LEU A 523 -22.37 -3.47 -13.81
C LEU A 523 -23.45 -4.53 -14.04
N ASP A 524 -24.40 -4.25 -14.92
CA ASP A 524 -25.36 -5.24 -15.41
C ASP A 524 -24.85 -5.81 -16.74
N ILE A 525 -24.05 -6.86 -16.66
CA ILE A 525 -23.34 -7.44 -17.81
C ILE A 525 -24.30 -8.22 -18.71
N ALA A 526 -25.37 -8.79 -18.15
CA ALA A 526 -26.43 -9.46 -18.93
C ALA A 526 -27.10 -8.50 -19.92
N SER A 527 -27.51 -7.32 -19.45
CA SER A 527 -28.20 -6.34 -20.29
C SER A 527 -27.23 -5.48 -21.11
N ARG A 528 -25.99 -5.29 -20.63
CA ARG A 528 -24.96 -4.44 -21.26
C ARG A 528 -23.62 -5.19 -21.38
N PRO A 529 -23.46 -6.05 -22.41
CA PRO A 529 -22.26 -6.88 -22.58
C PRO A 529 -20.96 -6.08 -22.72
N GLU A 530 -21.01 -4.81 -23.14
CA GLU A 530 -19.84 -3.94 -23.24
C GLU A 530 -19.17 -3.68 -21.88
N LEU A 531 -19.91 -3.79 -20.77
CA LEU A 531 -19.40 -3.63 -19.41
C LEU A 531 -18.50 -4.78 -18.96
N ALA A 532 -18.49 -5.91 -19.68
CA ALA A 532 -17.59 -7.03 -19.38
C ALA A 532 -16.11 -6.62 -19.39
N ARG A 533 -15.72 -5.70 -20.28
CA ARG A 533 -14.34 -5.16 -20.32
C ARG A 533 -14.00 -4.30 -19.11
N CYS A 534 -14.98 -3.60 -18.55
CA CYS A 534 -14.82 -2.87 -17.30
C CYS A 534 -14.66 -3.84 -16.13
N SER A 535 -15.49 -4.89 -16.04
CA SER A 535 -15.33 -5.95 -15.03
C SER A 535 -13.94 -6.58 -15.09
N ASP A 536 -13.47 -6.98 -16.29
CA ASP A 536 -12.13 -7.54 -16.48
C ASP A 536 -11.03 -6.64 -15.90
N LEU A 537 -11.09 -5.34 -16.20
CA LEU A 537 -10.13 -4.38 -15.67
C LEU A 537 -10.26 -4.20 -14.15
N LEU A 538 -11.47 -4.07 -13.60
CA LEU A 538 -11.69 -3.87 -12.16
C LEU A 538 -11.15 -5.03 -11.31
N TRP A 539 -11.30 -6.26 -11.79
CA TRP A 539 -10.74 -7.44 -11.12
C TRP A 539 -9.19 -7.46 -11.13
N MET A 540 -8.56 -7.00 -12.22
CA MET A 540 -7.10 -6.81 -12.26
C MET A 540 -6.65 -5.68 -11.33
N LEU A 541 -7.34 -4.55 -11.35
CA LEU A 541 -7.03 -3.41 -10.48
C LEU A 541 -7.18 -3.78 -9.00
N ARG A 542 -8.18 -4.60 -8.63
CA ARG A 542 -8.33 -5.14 -7.28
C ARG A 542 -7.09 -5.94 -6.84
N ARG A 543 -6.40 -6.62 -7.77
CA ARG A 543 -5.20 -7.40 -7.46
C ARG A 543 -3.94 -6.53 -7.36
N LEU A 544 -3.92 -5.41 -8.09
CA LEU A 544 -2.73 -4.55 -8.22
C LEU A 544 -2.72 -3.35 -7.25
N LEU A 545 -3.88 -2.79 -6.93
CA LEU A 545 -4.02 -1.59 -6.11
C LEU A 545 -4.26 -1.92 -4.62
N PRO A 546 -4.03 -0.95 -3.71
CA PRO A 546 -4.32 -1.11 -2.28
C PRO A 546 -5.77 -1.48 -1.99
N GLN A 547 -5.99 -2.08 -0.81
CA GLN A 547 -7.33 -2.43 -0.36
C GLN A 547 -8.23 -1.19 -0.30
N GLY A 548 -9.42 -1.27 -0.89
CA GLY A 548 -10.37 -0.15 -0.94
C GLY A 548 -10.31 0.68 -2.23
N ALA A 549 -9.25 0.58 -3.05
CA ALA A 549 -9.19 1.28 -4.34
C ALA A 549 -10.23 0.75 -5.35
N ALA A 550 -10.38 -0.56 -5.44
CA ALA A 550 -11.39 -1.25 -6.23
C ALA A 550 -11.96 -2.42 -5.42
N ARG A 551 -13.10 -2.18 -4.73
CA ARG A 551 -13.69 -3.14 -3.79
C ARG A 551 -15.01 -3.69 -4.33
N PRO A 552 -15.14 -5.01 -4.54
CA PRO A 552 -16.43 -5.60 -4.90
C PRO A 552 -17.34 -5.62 -3.67
N ILE A 553 -18.60 -5.20 -3.86
CA ILE A 553 -19.70 -5.33 -2.90
C ILE A 553 -20.52 -6.57 -3.23
N MET A 554 -20.80 -6.78 -4.52
CA MET A 554 -21.55 -7.90 -5.06
C MET A 554 -20.86 -8.39 -6.33
N GLY A 555 -20.87 -9.71 -6.52
CA GLY A 555 -20.22 -10.36 -7.65
C GLY A 555 -18.95 -11.07 -7.19
N GLU A 556 -18.77 -12.28 -7.69
CA GLU A 556 -17.57 -13.08 -7.47
C GLU A 556 -17.00 -13.51 -8.82
N ARG A 557 -15.68 -13.65 -8.86
CA ARG A 557 -14.97 -14.13 -10.04
C ARG A 557 -14.22 -15.40 -9.69
N ARG A 558 -14.67 -16.52 -10.25
CA ARG A 558 -14.13 -17.87 -10.04
C ARG A 558 -13.83 -18.51 -11.39
N LEU A 559 -13.00 -19.55 -11.39
CA LEU A 559 -12.63 -20.27 -12.61
C LEU A 559 -13.87 -20.86 -13.29
N GLY A 560 -14.07 -20.56 -14.57
CA GLY A 560 -15.21 -21.05 -15.36
C GLY A 560 -16.53 -20.33 -15.10
N GLU A 561 -16.58 -19.38 -14.15
CA GLU A 561 -17.78 -18.60 -13.86
C GLU A 561 -17.67 -17.19 -14.44
N HIS A 562 -18.78 -16.71 -15.01
CA HIS A 562 -18.90 -15.34 -15.49
C HIS A 562 -19.98 -14.61 -14.68
N PRO A 563 -19.61 -13.53 -13.97
CA PRO A 563 -20.59 -12.75 -13.24
C PRO A 563 -21.54 -12.07 -14.23
N ILE A 564 -22.84 -12.20 -13.95
CA ILE A 564 -23.91 -11.62 -14.76
C ILE A 564 -24.20 -10.18 -14.30
N GLN A 565 -24.01 -9.92 -13.00
CA GLN A 565 -24.14 -8.61 -12.38
C GLN A 565 -23.08 -8.43 -11.31
N GLU A 566 -22.55 -7.20 -11.18
CA GLU A 566 -21.56 -6.83 -10.17
C GLU A 566 -21.87 -5.45 -9.58
N SER A 567 -21.43 -5.22 -8.34
CA SER A 567 -21.44 -3.90 -7.71
C SER A 567 -20.09 -3.63 -7.06
N TRP A 568 -19.57 -2.42 -7.26
CA TRP A 568 -18.24 -2.03 -6.82
C TRP A 568 -18.25 -0.68 -6.11
N ASP A 569 -17.40 -0.54 -5.09
CA ASP A 569 -16.96 0.73 -4.54
C ASP A 569 -15.56 1.04 -5.12
N LEU A 570 -15.45 2.14 -5.86
CA LEU A 570 -14.24 2.55 -6.59
C LEU A 570 -13.71 3.87 -6.01
N ALA A 571 -12.45 3.88 -5.57
CA ALA A 571 -11.79 5.04 -4.99
C ALA A 571 -10.49 5.39 -5.72
N LEU A 572 -10.50 5.33 -7.07
CA LEU A 572 -9.31 5.54 -7.91
C LEU A 572 -8.72 6.96 -7.76
N GLY A 573 -9.55 7.99 -7.62
CA GLY A 573 -9.08 9.36 -7.39
C GLY A 573 -8.47 9.56 -5.99
N THR A 574 -8.84 8.75 -5.01
CA THR A 574 -8.17 8.72 -3.69
C THR A 574 -6.81 8.02 -3.81
N HIS A 575 -6.75 6.90 -4.53
CA HIS A 575 -5.55 6.08 -4.73
C HIS A 575 -4.80 6.40 -6.03
N GLN A 576 -4.83 7.67 -6.45
CA GLN A 576 -4.26 8.10 -7.73
C GLN A 576 -2.75 7.84 -7.80
N ARG A 577 -2.02 8.01 -6.70
CA ARG A 577 -0.59 7.66 -6.59
C ARG A 577 -0.34 6.20 -6.97
N ALA A 578 -1.01 5.26 -6.31
CA ALA A 578 -0.81 3.84 -6.56
C ALA A 578 -1.11 3.47 -8.03
N LEU A 579 -2.10 4.12 -8.65
CA LEU A 579 -2.40 3.94 -10.07
C LEU A 579 -1.29 4.52 -10.98
N ILE A 580 -0.73 5.68 -10.64
CA ILE A 580 0.41 6.30 -11.36
C ILE A 580 1.64 5.39 -11.28
N GLU A 581 1.91 4.82 -10.11
CA GLU A 581 3.08 3.96 -9.86
C GLU A 581 3.05 2.66 -10.67
N LEU A 582 1.87 2.12 -11.01
CA LEU A 582 1.78 0.99 -11.95
C LEU A 582 2.40 1.32 -13.32
N GLY A 583 2.35 2.58 -13.75
CA GLY A 583 3.01 3.06 -14.98
C GLY A 583 4.54 3.00 -14.92
N TYR A 584 5.13 2.92 -13.72
CA TYR A 584 6.57 2.69 -13.54
C TYR A 584 6.95 1.22 -13.54
N GLU A 585 5.97 0.30 -13.52
CA GLU A 585 6.24 -1.14 -13.63
C GLU A 585 6.10 -1.63 -15.07
N GLY A 586 5.09 -1.17 -15.81
CA GLY A 586 4.81 -1.64 -17.17
C GLY A 586 4.00 -0.67 -18.02
N VAL A 587 3.75 -1.05 -19.29
CA VAL A 587 2.98 -0.22 -20.23
C VAL A 587 1.48 -0.54 -20.24
N SER A 588 1.07 -1.69 -19.72
CA SER A 588 -0.34 -2.08 -19.54
C SER A 588 -0.59 -2.79 -18.20
N ILE A 589 -1.83 -2.76 -17.73
CA ILE A 589 -2.27 -3.45 -16.51
C ILE A 589 -2.02 -4.95 -16.58
N GLU A 590 -2.25 -5.54 -17.74
CA GLU A 590 -2.04 -6.96 -18.01
C GLU A 590 -0.54 -7.33 -17.86
N GLN A 591 0.35 -6.49 -18.40
CA GLN A 591 1.79 -6.71 -18.30
C GLN A 591 2.29 -6.58 -16.86
N VAL A 592 1.82 -5.56 -16.12
CA VAL A 592 2.19 -5.37 -14.71
C VAL A 592 1.73 -6.56 -13.88
N LEU A 593 0.50 -7.04 -14.09
CA LEU A 593 0.01 -8.24 -13.42
C LEU A 593 0.84 -9.48 -13.80
N GLU A 594 1.12 -9.71 -15.08
CA GLU A 594 1.97 -10.84 -15.54
C GLU A 594 3.36 -10.80 -14.86
N GLN A 595 4.00 -9.64 -14.79
CA GLN A 595 5.29 -9.47 -14.14
C GLN A 595 5.24 -9.73 -12.63
N ARG A 596 4.23 -9.21 -11.93
CA ARG A 596 4.07 -9.46 -10.48
C ARG A 596 3.78 -10.92 -10.18
N LEU A 597 2.98 -11.59 -11.00
CA LEU A 597 2.72 -13.04 -10.88
C LEU A 597 4.01 -13.85 -11.10
N ARG A 598 4.81 -13.54 -12.13
CA ARG A 598 6.13 -14.17 -12.32
C ARG A 598 7.05 -13.91 -11.13
N ARG A 599 7.17 -12.66 -10.68
CA ARG A 599 8.06 -12.32 -9.55
C ARG A 599 7.67 -13.10 -8.29
N ALA A 600 6.38 -13.21 -7.99
CA ALA A 600 5.89 -14.00 -6.87
C ALA A 600 6.21 -15.50 -7.01
N ALA A 601 6.03 -16.06 -8.22
CA ALA A 601 6.28 -17.48 -8.47
C ALA A 601 7.76 -17.89 -8.50
N TYR A 602 8.65 -16.98 -8.89
CA TYR A 602 10.10 -17.20 -8.95
C TYR A 602 10.85 -16.63 -7.75
N ALA A 603 10.15 -16.14 -6.72
CA ALA A 603 10.79 -15.70 -5.48
C ALA A 603 11.55 -16.88 -4.83
N PRO A 604 12.71 -16.64 -4.17
CA PRO A 604 13.53 -17.70 -3.60
C PRO A 604 12.82 -18.58 -2.56
N GLN A 605 11.80 -18.03 -1.90
CA GLN A 605 11.01 -18.70 -0.86
C GLN A 605 9.56 -18.95 -1.31
N ALA A 606 9.29 -18.94 -2.62
CA ALA A 606 7.95 -19.22 -3.14
C ALA A 606 7.52 -20.66 -2.82
N THR A 607 6.31 -20.84 -2.30
CA THR A 607 5.71 -22.16 -2.05
C THR A 607 4.86 -22.62 -3.22
N ALA A 608 4.63 -23.93 -3.37
CA ALA A 608 3.80 -24.50 -4.42
C ALA A 608 2.37 -23.94 -4.36
N ALA A 609 1.86 -23.67 -3.15
CA ALA A 609 0.57 -23.01 -2.94
C ALA A 609 0.53 -21.59 -3.54
N GLN A 610 1.59 -20.80 -3.37
CA GLN A 610 1.71 -19.45 -3.93
C GLN A 610 1.87 -19.48 -5.46
N VAL A 611 2.65 -20.42 -6.00
CA VAL A 611 2.79 -20.57 -7.46
C VAL A 611 1.46 -21.00 -8.09
N LEU A 612 0.73 -21.94 -7.48
CA LEU A 612 -0.60 -22.34 -7.94
C LEU A 612 -1.62 -21.20 -7.86
N GLU A 613 -1.53 -20.31 -6.88
CA GLU A 613 -2.30 -19.07 -6.86
C GLU A 613 -2.00 -18.21 -8.09
N ALA A 614 -0.73 -18.07 -8.45
CA ALA A 614 -0.35 -17.32 -9.64
C ALA A 614 -0.85 -17.98 -10.95
N VAL A 615 -0.92 -19.31 -11.01
CA VAL A 615 -1.55 -20.05 -12.12
C VAL A 615 -3.05 -19.78 -12.20
N GLU A 616 -3.76 -19.81 -11.05
CA GLU A 616 -5.17 -19.45 -10.99
C GLU A 616 -5.41 -18.00 -11.44
N ASP A 617 -4.63 -17.05 -10.92
CA ASP A 617 -4.73 -15.63 -11.26
C ASP A 617 -4.41 -15.37 -12.76
N ALA A 618 -3.41 -16.05 -13.32
CA ALA A 618 -3.08 -15.99 -14.74
C ALA A 618 -4.22 -16.51 -15.63
N THR A 619 -4.87 -17.60 -15.21
CA THR A 619 -6.03 -18.17 -15.92
C THR A 619 -7.27 -17.27 -15.77
N LEU A 620 -7.50 -16.74 -14.57
CA LEU A 620 -8.73 -16.02 -14.22
C LEU A 620 -8.76 -14.58 -14.75
N TYR A 621 -7.64 -13.85 -14.62
CA TYR A 621 -7.58 -12.42 -14.94
C TYR A 621 -6.97 -12.17 -16.31
N LEU A 622 -5.85 -12.82 -16.64
CA LEU A 622 -5.16 -12.62 -17.91
C LEU A 622 -5.66 -13.53 -19.03
N ARG A 623 -6.34 -14.65 -18.67
CA ARG A 623 -6.77 -15.71 -19.60
C ARG A 623 -5.61 -16.20 -20.49
N SER A 624 -4.40 -16.21 -19.92
CA SER A 624 -3.16 -16.52 -20.65
C SER A 624 -2.76 -17.97 -20.44
N ARG A 625 -3.09 -18.83 -21.42
CA ARG A 625 -2.69 -20.26 -21.40
C ARG A 625 -1.17 -20.41 -21.29
N ARG A 626 -0.41 -19.64 -22.07
CA ARG A 626 1.06 -19.69 -22.09
C ARG A 626 1.64 -19.42 -20.70
N LEU A 627 1.16 -18.38 -20.02
CA LEU A 627 1.64 -18.02 -18.69
C LEU A 627 1.21 -19.05 -17.64
N ALA A 628 -0.03 -19.54 -17.71
CA ALA A 628 -0.50 -20.60 -16.82
C ALA A 628 0.33 -21.88 -16.96
N ASP A 629 0.71 -22.27 -18.18
CA ASP A 629 1.57 -23.44 -18.44
C ASP A 629 3.01 -23.24 -17.93
N GLU A 630 3.57 -22.05 -18.14
CA GLU A 630 4.89 -21.64 -17.62
C GLU A 630 4.92 -21.72 -16.07
N LEU A 631 3.97 -21.05 -15.41
CA LEU A 631 3.85 -21.03 -13.96
C LEU A 631 3.47 -22.40 -13.39
N GLY A 632 2.66 -23.19 -14.11
CA GLY A 632 2.30 -24.55 -13.73
C GLY A 632 3.51 -25.50 -13.73
N THR A 633 4.41 -25.35 -14.71
CA THR A 633 5.70 -26.05 -14.72
C THR A 633 6.55 -25.63 -13.52
N ARG A 634 6.60 -24.33 -13.20
CA ARG A 634 7.28 -23.84 -12.00
C ARG A 634 6.67 -24.39 -10.71
N ALA A 635 5.36 -24.53 -10.61
CA ALA A 635 4.69 -25.10 -9.44
C ALA A 635 5.13 -26.54 -9.18
N LEU A 636 5.34 -27.32 -10.26
CA LEU A 636 5.87 -28.68 -10.17
C LEU A 636 7.30 -28.71 -9.61
N GLU A 637 8.17 -27.82 -10.08
CA GLU A 637 9.55 -27.72 -9.58
C GLU A 637 9.58 -27.37 -8.09
N VAL A 638 8.78 -26.39 -7.68
CA VAL A 638 8.68 -25.97 -6.28
C VAL A 638 8.14 -27.12 -5.43
N LEU A 639 7.03 -27.75 -5.81
CA LEU A 639 6.46 -28.89 -5.06
C LEU A 639 7.47 -30.03 -4.88
N ALA A 640 8.22 -30.36 -5.94
CA ALA A 640 9.22 -31.44 -5.85
C ALA A 640 10.37 -31.13 -4.87
N SER A 641 10.61 -29.85 -4.58
CA SER A 641 11.66 -29.39 -3.67
C SER A 641 11.18 -29.09 -2.25
N GLU A 642 9.87 -28.93 -2.06
CA GLU A 642 9.28 -28.69 -0.75
C GLU A 642 9.54 -29.88 0.18
N ARG A 643 9.88 -29.60 1.44
CA ARG A 643 10.07 -30.63 2.47
C ARG A 643 9.04 -30.54 3.59
N SER A 644 8.35 -29.41 3.67
CA SER A 644 7.27 -29.15 4.62
C SER A 644 5.92 -29.50 4.00
N VAL A 645 4.97 -29.86 4.87
CA VAL A 645 3.57 -30.11 4.51
C VAL A 645 2.68 -28.89 4.73
N ASP A 646 3.28 -27.73 5.05
CA ASP A 646 2.53 -26.53 5.44
C ASP A 646 1.54 -26.05 4.39
N GLY A 647 1.97 -26.08 3.12
CA GLY A 647 1.15 -25.65 1.99
C GLY A 647 0.13 -26.69 1.50
N ALA A 648 0.11 -27.91 2.05
CA ALA A 648 -0.69 -29.02 1.50
C ALA A 648 -2.20 -28.72 1.38
N PRO A 649 -2.88 -28.08 2.36
CA PRO A 649 -4.28 -27.68 2.23
C PRO A 649 -4.54 -26.77 1.03
N GLU A 650 -3.67 -25.77 0.83
CA GLU A 650 -3.85 -24.76 -0.21
C GLU A 650 -3.49 -25.33 -1.58
N VAL A 651 -2.47 -26.18 -1.66
CA VAL A 651 -2.13 -26.96 -2.86
C VAL A 651 -3.32 -27.83 -3.28
N LEU A 652 -3.88 -28.61 -2.36
CA LEU A 652 -5.02 -29.48 -2.63
C LEU A 652 -6.22 -28.69 -3.17
N ARG A 653 -6.60 -27.62 -2.46
CA ARG A 653 -7.77 -26.80 -2.80
C ARG A 653 -7.62 -26.18 -4.19
N ARG A 654 -6.45 -25.63 -4.52
CA ARG A 654 -6.19 -24.97 -5.81
C ARG A 654 -6.10 -25.97 -6.97
N VAL A 655 -5.37 -27.07 -6.79
CA VAL A 655 -5.26 -28.11 -7.83
C VAL A 655 -6.61 -28.74 -8.15
N ARG A 656 -7.45 -29.02 -7.14
CA ARG A 656 -8.82 -29.52 -7.37
C ARG A 656 -9.63 -28.53 -8.22
N ARG A 657 -9.56 -27.23 -7.93
CA ARG A 657 -10.25 -26.19 -8.70
C ARG A 657 -9.73 -26.07 -10.13
N LEU A 658 -8.42 -26.06 -10.32
CA LEU A 658 -7.79 -26.01 -11.64
C LEU A 658 -8.12 -27.26 -12.48
N LEU A 659 -8.05 -28.45 -11.90
CA LEU A 659 -8.43 -29.70 -12.59
C LEU A 659 -9.90 -29.72 -12.97
N ALA A 660 -10.80 -29.31 -12.07
CA ALA A 660 -12.22 -29.20 -12.38
C ALA A 660 -12.45 -28.23 -13.53
N HIS A 661 -11.78 -27.08 -13.52
CA HIS A 661 -11.84 -26.11 -14.60
C HIS A 661 -11.34 -26.71 -15.93
N TYR A 662 -10.12 -27.21 -16.01
CA TYR A 662 -9.56 -27.73 -17.27
C TYR A 662 -10.31 -28.93 -17.83
N ARG A 663 -10.85 -29.82 -16.98
CA ARG A 663 -11.69 -30.95 -17.44
C ARG A 663 -12.98 -30.52 -18.13
N THR A 664 -13.50 -29.35 -17.74
CA THR A 664 -14.74 -28.80 -18.33
C THR A 664 -14.46 -27.85 -19.48
N ALA A 665 -13.35 -27.11 -19.44
CA ALA A 665 -13.02 -26.05 -20.37
C ALA A 665 -12.23 -26.53 -21.59
N GLU A 666 -11.43 -27.61 -21.46
CA GLU A 666 -10.55 -28.10 -22.52
C GLU A 666 -10.78 -29.59 -22.84
N PRO A 667 -10.61 -30.01 -24.10
CA PRO A 667 -10.76 -31.41 -24.48
C PRO A 667 -9.62 -32.32 -23.97
N VAL A 668 -8.44 -31.73 -23.67
CA VAL A 668 -7.25 -32.42 -23.17
C VAL A 668 -6.66 -31.60 -22.03
N LEU A 669 -6.17 -32.28 -20.99
CA LEU A 669 -5.54 -31.62 -19.85
C LEU A 669 -4.21 -30.98 -20.24
N PRO A 670 -3.85 -29.82 -19.66
CA PRO A 670 -2.53 -29.24 -19.83
C PRO A 670 -1.40 -30.20 -19.36
N PRO A 671 -0.30 -30.37 -20.11
CA PRO A 671 0.76 -31.32 -19.74
C PRO A 671 1.38 -31.08 -18.36
N TRP A 672 1.43 -29.81 -17.93
CA TRP A 672 1.96 -29.47 -16.61
C TRP A 672 1.08 -30.01 -15.48
N ILE A 673 -0.25 -30.04 -15.64
CA ILE A 673 -1.16 -30.47 -14.57
C ILE A 673 -1.14 -32.00 -14.40
N GLU A 674 -1.01 -32.72 -15.51
CA GLU A 674 -0.76 -34.17 -15.49
C GLU A 674 0.57 -34.47 -14.78
N SER A 675 1.62 -33.75 -15.16
CA SER A 675 2.94 -33.87 -14.54
C SER A 675 2.91 -33.50 -13.05
N PHE A 676 2.14 -32.46 -12.67
CA PHE A 676 1.99 -32.01 -11.30
C PHE A 676 1.29 -33.06 -10.45
N VAL A 677 0.20 -33.66 -10.96
CA VAL A 677 -0.50 -34.74 -10.26
C VAL A 677 0.40 -35.96 -10.08
N LYS A 678 1.11 -36.39 -11.13
CA LYS A 678 2.05 -37.50 -11.06
C LYS A 678 3.17 -37.26 -10.04
N THR A 679 3.80 -36.09 -10.11
CA THR A 679 4.91 -35.72 -9.22
C THR A 679 4.43 -35.54 -7.79
N GLY A 680 3.31 -34.84 -7.58
CA GLY A 680 2.70 -34.62 -6.28
C GLY A 680 2.24 -35.92 -5.61
N TYR A 681 1.74 -36.88 -6.39
CA TYR A 681 1.36 -38.19 -5.86
C TYR A 681 2.57 -38.96 -5.31
N ALA A 682 3.67 -39.02 -6.08
CA ALA A 682 4.91 -39.65 -5.61
C ALA A 682 5.55 -38.90 -4.44
N HIS A 683 5.54 -37.56 -4.51
CA HIS A 683 6.10 -36.68 -3.49
C HIS A 683 5.37 -36.82 -2.15
N TYR A 684 4.03 -36.70 -2.14
CA TYR A 684 3.27 -36.86 -0.90
C TYR A 684 3.25 -38.29 -0.39
N CYS A 685 3.30 -39.33 -1.23
CA CYS A 685 3.54 -40.71 -0.75
C CYS A 685 4.87 -40.80 0.02
N THR A 686 5.91 -40.09 -0.43
CA THR A 686 7.22 -40.10 0.23
C THR A 686 7.21 -39.34 1.56
N LEU A 687 6.51 -38.20 1.63
CA LEU A 687 6.44 -37.38 2.85
C LEU A 687 5.46 -37.92 3.91
N LEU A 688 4.45 -38.70 3.49
CA LEU A 688 3.33 -39.12 4.34
C LEU A 688 3.78 -39.80 5.65
N PRO A 689 4.71 -40.78 5.66
CA PRO A 689 5.14 -41.43 6.90
C PRO A 689 5.73 -40.45 7.92
N THR A 690 6.59 -39.54 7.45
CA THR A 690 7.21 -38.51 8.28
C THR A 690 6.18 -37.52 8.80
N ALA A 691 5.26 -37.07 7.94
CA ALA A 691 4.21 -36.12 8.30
C ALA A 691 3.26 -36.67 9.39
N PHE A 692 3.02 -37.98 9.42
CA PHE A 692 2.25 -38.61 10.50
C PHE A 692 2.96 -38.57 11.86
N THR A 693 4.28 -38.50 11.89
CA THR A 693 5.09 -38.51 13.12
C THR A 693 5.68 -37.15 13.51
N ASP A 694 5.70 -36.18 12.60
CA ASP A 694 6.30 -34.86 12.79
C ASP A 694 5.43 -33.99 13.71
N ASP A 695 5.92 -33.57 14.87
CA ASP A 695 5.15 -32.78 15.85
C ASP A 695 4.75 -31.40 15.31
N ASP A 696 5.48 -30.85 14.33
CA ASP A 696 5.19 -29.55 13.73
C ASP A 696 4.05 -29.61 12.69
N ALA A 697 3.75 -30.80 12.16
CA ALA A 697 2.68 -31.00 11.18
C ALA A 697 1.28 -31.04 11.83
N THR A 698 0.37 -30.17 11.41
CA THR A 698 -1.02 -30.19 11.89
C THR A 698 -1.81 -31.35 11.28
N VAL A 699 -2.81 -31.87 12.02
CA VAL A 699 -3.72 -32.93 11.55
C VAL A 699 -4.42 -32.54 10.23
N ARG A 700 -4.73 -31.25 10.06
CA ARG A 700 -5.33 -30.70 8.84
C ARG A 700 -4.39 -30.82 7.64
N GLN A 701 -3.10 -30.54 7.80
CA GLN A 701 -2.12 -30.68 6.71
C GLN A 701 -1.99 -32.14 6.27
N VAL A 702 -1.89 -33.08 7.21
CA VAL A 702 -1.84 -34.52 6.91
C VAL A 702 -3.14 -34.99 6.23
N ALA A 703 -4.30 -34.51 6.69
CA ALA A 703 -5.58 -34.81 6.05
C ALA A 703 -5.67 -34.29 4.62
N ALA A 704 -5.14 -33.09 4.35
CA ALA A 704 -5.05 -32.54 3.00
C ALA A 704 -4.09 -33.32 2.10
N MET A 705 -2.96 -33.83 2.60
CA MET A 705 -2.09 -34.73 1.83
C MET A 705 -2.84 -36.00 1.40
N LEU A 706 -3.54 -36.65 2.34
CA LEU A 706 -4.39 -37.80 2.01
C LEU A 706 -5.50 -37.41 1.03
N GLY A 707 -6.05 -36.21 1.17
CA GLY A 707 -7.10 -35.69 0.29
C GLY A 707 -6.59 -35.48 -1.13
N PHE A 708 -5.32 -35.09 -1.29
CA PHE A 708 -4.63 -35.05 -2.57
C PHE A 708 -4.45 -36.46 -3.12
N LEU A 709 -3.85 -37.36 -2.33
CA LEU A 709 -3.53 -38.72 -2.76
C LEU A 709 -4.78 -39.48 -3.21
N PHE A 710 -5.84 -39.52 -2.41
CA PHE A 710 -7.08 -40.21 -2.76
C PHE A 710 -7.86 -39.48 -3.86
N GLY A 711 -7.92 -38.15 -3.81
CA GLY A 711 -8.66 -37.36 -4.80
C GLY A 711 -8.04 -37.39 -6.19
N MET A 712 -6.72 -37.59 -6.28
CA MET A 712 -5.97 -37.62 -7.54
C MET A 712 -5.59 -39.03 -8.00
N GLU A 713 -5.83 -40.06 -7.19
CA GLU A 713 -5.40 -41.45 -7.42
C GLU A 713 -5.75 -41.93 -8.84
N GLY A 714 -7.00 -41.83 -9.25
CA GLY A 714 -7.43 -42.31 -10.58
C GLY A 714 -6.66 -41.65 -11.74
N LEU A 715 -6.37 -40.35 -11.64
CA LEU A 715 -5.57 -39.65 -12.66
C LEU A 715 -4.09 -40.06 -12.55
N ALA A 716 -3.54 -40.12 -11.34
CA ALA A 716 -2.15 -40.54 -11.11
C ALA A 716 -1.87 -41.95 -11.65
N LEU A 717 -2.76 -42.92 -11.41
CA LEU A 717 -2.65 -44.29 -11.94
C LEU A 717 -2.68 -44.32 -13.47
N SER A 718 -3.55 -43.52 -14.09
CA SER A 718 -3.59 -43.42 -15.57
C SER A 718 -2.30 -42.85 -16.18
N LEU A 719 -1.53 -42.08 -15.39
CA LEU A 719 -0.24 -41.50 -15.75
C LEU A 719 0.97 -42.38 -15.36
N GLY A 720 0.70 -43.61 -14.90
CA GLY A 720 1.70 -44.63 -14.58
C GLY A 720 2.22 -44.59 -13.13
N CYS A 721 1.53 -43.95 -12.18
CA CYS A 721 1.81 -44.15 -10.75
C CYS A 721 1.33 -45.54 -10.29
N ASP A 722 1.92 -46.03 -9.21
CA ASP A 722 1.57 -47.33 -8.62
C ASP A 722 0.87 -47.11 -7.26
N ARG A 723 -0.31 -47.71 -7.10
CA ARG A 723 -1.07 -47.70 -5.84
C ARG A 723 -0.27 -48.31 -4.68
N THR A 724 0.61 -49.25 -4.97
CA THR A 724 1.50 -49.89 -3.98
C THR A 724 2.35 -48.86 -3.22
N GLN A 725 2.71 -47.73 -3.85
CA GLN A 725 3.47 -46.65 -3.20
C GLN A 725 2.70 -46.03 -2.03
N LEU A 726 1.40 -45.79 -2.22
CA LEU A 726 0.50 -45.23 -1.20
C LEU A 726 0.24 -46.24 -0.08
N GLU A 727 0.02 -47.51 -0.44
CA GLU A 727 -0.17 -48.59 0.53
C GLU A 727 1.06 -48.78 1.43
N LEU A 728 2.26 -48.75 0.85
CA LEU A 728 3.52 -48.81 1.60
C LEU A 728 3.71 -47.58 2.49
N ALA A 729 3.44 -46.38 1.98
CA ALA A 729 3.55 -45.15 2.76
C ALA A 729 2.62 -45.16 3.99
N LEU A 730 1.38 -45.60 3.82
CA LEU A 730 0.43 -45.75 4.94
C LEU A 730 0.85 -46.87 5.90
N ALA A 731 1.39 -47.98 5.40
CA ALA A 731 1.90 -49.05 6.24
C ALA A 731 3.10 -48.62 7.11
N GLN A 732 3.93 -47.69 6.62
CA GLN A 732 5.07 -47.12 7.32
C GLN A 732 4.70 -45.96 8.27
N SER A 733 3.45 -45.50 8.23
CA SER A 733 2.97 -44.40 9.06
C SER A 733 2.59 -44.92 10.46
N HIS A 734 3.28 -44.45 11.50
CA HIS A 734 3.08 -44.90 12.89
C HIS A 734 2.85 -43.72 13.85
N PRO A 735 1.71 -43.00 13.74
CA PRO A 735 1.42 -41.86 14.59
C PRO A 735 1.17 -42.28 16.05
N THR A 736 1.72 -41.50 16.99
CA THR A 736 1.48 -41.63 18.43
C THR A 736 0.34 -40.74 18.91
N GLU A 737 0.04 -39.66 18.17
CA GLU A 737 -0.99 -38.69 18.50
C GLU A 737 -2.39 -39.20 18.13
N PRO A 738 -3.37 -39.20 19.06
CA PRO A 738 -4.71 -39.73 18.84
C PRO A 738 -5.43 -39.27 17.57
N SER A 739 -5.36 -37.97 17.23
CA SER A 739 -6.06 -37.43 16.06
C SER A 739 -5.46 -37.97 14.76
N ARG A 740 -4.14 -38.05 14.68
CA ARG A 740 -3.44 -38.69 13.56
C ARG A 740 -3.64 -40.20 13.49
N THR A 741 -3.74 -40.89 14.61
CA THR A 741 -4.09 -42.32 14.63
C THR A 741 -5.48 -42.55 14.03
N ALA A 742 -6.48 -41.72 14.39
CA ALA A 742 -7.81 -41.78 13.78
C ALA A 742 -7.78 -41.51 12.26
N LEU A 743 -6.98 -40.53 11.83
CA LEU A 743 -6.79 -40.22 10.41
C LEU A 743 -6.16 -41.40 9.64
N LEU A 744 -5.15 -42.07 10.22
CA LEU A 744 -4.56 -43.27 9.65
C LEU A 744 -5.57 -44.42 9.53
N TRP A 745 -6.40 -44.63 10.56
CA TRP A 745 -7.44 -45.66 10.50
C TRP A 745 -8.50 -45.36 9.43
N ALA A 746 -8.87 -44.09 9.26
CA ALA A 746 -9.76 -43.67 8.19
C ALA A 746 -9.14 -43.94 6.80
N ALA A 747 -7.86 -43.63 6.61
CA ALA A 747 -7.11 -43.93 5.40
C ALA A 747 -7.03 -45.44 5.11
N GLN A 748 -6.72 -46.26 6.12
CA GLN A 748 -6.70 -47.73 6.01
C GLN A 748 -8.09 -48.30 5.65
N THR A 749 -9.14 -47.70 6.19
CA THR A 749 -10.52 -48.09 5.87
C THR A 749 -10.88 -47.75 4.43
N HIS A 750 -10.44 -46.58 3.93
CA HIS A 750 -10.62 -46.20 2.53
C HIS A 750 -9.90 -47.14 1.56
N LEU A 751 -8.67 -47.56 1.90
CA LEU A 751 -7.91 -48.52 1.09
C LEU A 751 -8.36 -49.98 1.25
N GLY A 752 -9.24 -50.29 2.20
CA GLY A 752 -9.75 -51.64 2.45
C GLY A 752 -8.84 -52.52 3.31
N THR A 753 -7.73 -51.99 3.84
CA THR A 753 -6.81 -52.73 4.73
C THR A 753 -7.32 -52.83 6.18
N LEU A 754 -8.25 -51.95 6.57
CA LEU A 754 -8.98 -52.03 7.84
C LEU A 754 -10.49 -52.15 7.58
N PRO A 755 -11.15 -53.28 7.88
CA PRO A 755 -12.59 -53.38 7.68
C PRO A 755 -13.35 -52.48 8.67
N ARG A 756 -14.49 -51.93 8.23
CA ARG A 756 -15.33 -51.02 9.05
C ARG A 756 -15.75 -51.64 10.39
N THR A 757 -15.96 -52.95 10.44
CA THR A 757 -16.28 -53.70 11.67
C THR A 757 -15.12 -53.67 12.67
N ALA A 758 -13.88 -53.79 12.20
CA ALA A 758 -12.69 -53.66 13.04
C ALA A 758 -12.46 -52.22 13.49
N LEU A 759 -12.73 -51.22 12.63
CA LEU A 759 -12.70 -49.81 13.02
C LEU A 759 -13.69 -49.52 14.16
N ARG A 760 -14.93 -50.01 14.04
CA ARG A 760 -15.95 -49.92 15.11
C ARG A 760 -15.48 -50.58 16.40
N ALA A 761 -14.93 -51.79 16.31
CA ALA A 761 -14.41 -52.52 17.46
C ALA A 761 -13.30 -51.74 18.18
N ARG A 762 -12.35 -51.16 17.44
CA ARG A 762 -11.29 -50.28 18.00
C ARG A 762 -11.88 -49.08 18.72
N CYS A 763 -12.86 -48.37 18.13
CA CYS A 763 -13.51 -47.24 18.79
C CYS A 763 -14.30 -47.64 20.04
N ALA A 764 -14.96 -48.80 20.02
CA ALA A 764 -15.65 -49.33 21.19
C ALA A 764 -14.68 -49.69 22.33
N GLU A 765 -13.51 -50.26 22.00
CA GLU A 765 -12.44 -50.56 22.96
C GLU A 765 -11.88 -49.28 23.60
N LEU A 766 -11.66 -48.22 22.82
CA LEU A 766 -11.23 -46.91 23.34
C LEU A 766 -12.25 -46.32 24.33
N LEU A 767 -13.55 -46.41 24.01
CA LEU A 767 -14.63 -45.94 24.89
C LEU A 767 -14.78 -46.80 26.15
N GLY A 768 -14.46 -48.10 26.06
CA GLY A 768 -14.49 -49.05 27.17
C GLY A 768 -13.30 -48.97 28.13
N ASN A 769 -12.23 -48.23 27.79
CA ASN A 769 -11.02 -48.12 28.59
C ASN A 769 -10.95 -46.77 29.33
N PRO A 770 -11.17 -46.74 30.68
CA PRO A 770 -11.20 -45.50 31.45
C PRO A 770 -9.93 -44.64 31.36
N LEU A 771 -8.76 -45.25 31.08
CA LEU A 771 -7.49 -44.54 30.96
C LEU A 771 -7.33 -43.79 29.64
N VAL A 772 -8.07 -44.20 28.59
CA VAL A 772 -7.96 -43.64 27.23
C VAL A 772 -9.11 -42.70 26.90
N VAL A 773 -10.26 -42.87 27.57
CA VAL A 773 -11.46 -42.03 27.44
C VAL A 773 -11.15 -40.52 27.43
N PRO A 774 -10.31 -39.94 28.32
CA PRO A 774 -9.98 -38.51 28.27
C PRO A 774 -9.35 -38.02 26.95
N ALA A 775 -8.69 -38.91 26.19
CA ALA A 775 -8.10 -38.61 24.88
C ALA A 775 -9.06 -38.84 23.71
N TYR A 776 -10.23 -39.45 23.93
CA TYR A 776 -11.21 -39.77 22.89
C TYR A 776 -11.68 -38.57 22.04
N PRO A 777 -11.88 -37.36 22.59
CA PRO A 777 -12.21 -36.18 21.78
C PRO A 777 -11.18 -35.88 20.69
N ARG A 778 -9.90 -36.21 20.90
CA ARG A 778 -8.85 -36.03 19.90
C ARG A 778 -8.97 -37.05 18.76
N TYR A 779 -9.32 -38.31 19.06
CA TYR A 779 -9.68 -39.29 18.02
C TYR A 779 -10.88 -38.83 17.18
N LEU A 780 -11.93 -38.29 17.82
CA LEU A 780 -13.09 -37.72 17.11
C LEU A 780 -12.67 -36.54 16.22
N SER A 781 -11.82 -35.64 16.72
CA SER A 781 -11.22 -34.56 15.94
C SER A 781 -10.52 -35.08 14.68
N GLY A 782 -9.70 -36.13 14.82
CA GLY A 782 -9.03 -36.78 13.69
C GLY A 782 -10.00 -37.34 12.65
N PHE A 783 -11.09 -37.98 13.09
CA PHE A 783 -12.12 -38.48 12.17
C PHE A 783 -12.90 -37.37 11.47
N VAL A 784 -13.15 -36.23 12.12
CA VAL A 784 -13.76 -35.06 11.48
C VAL A 784 -12.85 -34.51 10.38
N HIS A 785 -11.54 -34.40 10.63
CA HIS A 785 -10.58 -34.04 9.60
C HIS A 785 -10.49 -35.07 8.46
N ALA A 786 -10.66 -36.35 8.77
CA ALA A 786 -10.66 -37.43 7.77
C ALA A 786 -11.84 -37.38 6.78
N LEU A 787 -12.86 -36.54 7.02
CA LEU A 787 -13.99 -36.40 6.08
C LEU A 787 -13.60 -35.70 4.77
N GLU A 788 -12.55 -34.88 4.77
CA GLU A 788 -12.02 -34.28 3.54
C GLU A 788 -11.41 -35.33 2.59
N PRO A 789 -10.50 -36.21 3.05
CA PRO A 789 -10.01 -37.32 2.23
C PRO A 789 -11.01 -38.47 2.06
N VAL A 790 -11.83 -38.75 3.07
CA VAL A 790 -12.71 -39.94 3.12
C VAL A 790 -14.14 -39.53 3.51
N PRO A 791 -14.88 -38.85 2.63
CA PRO A 791 -16.23 -38.36 2.94
C PRO A 791 -17.23 -39.49 3.22
N GLY A 792 -16.96 -40.71 2.73
CA GLY A 792 -17.77 -41.90 2.97
C GLY A 792 -17.79 -42.40 4.42
N LEU A 793 -17.04 -41.78 5.34
CA LEU A 793 -17.09 -42.08 6.77
C LEU A 793 -18.02 -41.16 7.56
N ALA A 794 -18.75 -40.24 6.92
CA ALA A 794 -19.62 -39.30 7.62
C ALA A 794 -20.67 -39.99 8.51
N ASP A 795 -21.27 -41.09 8.03
CA ASP A 795 -22.18 -41.94 8.80
C ASP A 795 -21.50 -42.53 10.05
N PHE A 796 -20.25 -42.99 9.90
CA PHE A 796 -19.45 -43.53 10.99
C PHE A 796 -19.05 -42.48 12.02
N VAL A 797 -18.74 -41.24 11.59
CA VAL A 797 -18.43 -40.16 12.54
C VAL A 797 -19.66 -39.80 13.37
N VAL A 798 -20.83 -39.72 12.74
CA VAL A 798 -22.11 -39.54 13.45
C VAL A 798 -22.36 -40.70 14.43
N GLU A 799 -22.13 -41.95 14.01
CA GLU A 799 -22.20 -43.15 14.86
C GLU A 799 -21.24 -43.04 16.06
N ALA A 800 -19.97 -42.70 15.84
CA ALA A 800 -18.92 -42.64 16.87
C ALA A 800 -19.22 -41.56 17.92
N VAL A 801 -19.64 -40.37 17.49
CA VAL A 801 -20.09 -39.30 18.39
C VAL A 801 -21.32 -39.76 19.17
N SER A 802 -22.32 -40.33 18.50
CA SER A 802 -23.55 -40.78 19.14
C SER A 802 -23.31 -41.86 20.20
N ASN A 803 -22.41 -42.82 19.92
CA ASN A 803 -22.06 -43.87 20.86
C ASN A 803 -21.29 -43.33 22.08
N ALA A 804 -20.41 -42.33 21.90
CA ALA A 804 -19.72 -41.69 23.02
C ALA A 804 -20.70 -41.00 23.98
N PHE A 805 -21.65 -40.23 23.44
CA PHE A 805 -22.69 -39.56 24.22
C PHE A 805 -23.70 -40.53 24.86
N ALA A 806 -23.93 -41.70 24.25
CA ALA A 806 -24.85 -42.70 24.78
C ALA A 806 -24.26 -43.56 25.91
N LEU A 807 -22.93 -43.72 25.97
CA LEU A 807 -22.27 -44.67 26.88
C LEU A 807 -21.54 -44.02 28.06
N LEU A 808 -21.11 -42.77 27.92
CA LEU A 808 -20.29 -42.09 28.94
C LEU A 808 -21.16 -41.26 29.90
N PRO A 809 -20.82 -41.18 31.19
CA PRO A 809 -21.56 -40.37 32.15
C PRO A 809 -21.28 -38.86 31.96
N ASP A 810 -22.23 -38.02 32.38
CA ASP A 810 -22.14 -36.55 32.27
C ASP A 810 -20.86 -35.96 32.88
N ALA A 811 -20.34 -36.55 33.96
CA ALA A 811 -19.10 -36.12 34.60
C ALA A 811 -17.87 -36.23 33.67
N VAL A 812 -17.93 -37.07 32.64
CA VAL A 812 -16.90 -37.24 31.61
C VAL A 812 -17.23 -36.42 30.36
N LEU A 813 -18.51 -36.37 29.96
CA LEU A 813 -18.94 -35.68 28.73
C LEU A 813 -18.92 -34.15 28.85
N LEU A 814 -19.35 -33.58 29.97
CA LEU A 814 -19.44 -32.13 30.13
C LEU A 814 -18.07 -31.42 29.95
N PRO A 815 -16.95 -31.94 30.48
CA PRO A 815 -15.61 -31.41 30.20
C PRO A 815 -15.18 -31.48 28.72
N TRP A 816 -15.77 -32.34 27.89
CA TRP A 816 -15.40 -32.48 26.47
C TRP A 816 -16.02 -31.41 25.57
N LEU A 817 -17.19 -30.89 25.96
CA LEU A 817 -17.97 -29.97 25.12
C LEU A 817 -17.16 -28.76 24.62
N PRO A 818 -16.36 -28.06 25.46
CA PRO A 818 -15.54 -26.95 24.98
C PRO A 818 -14.53 -27.36 23.91
N THR A 819 -13.88 -28.52 24.06
CA THR A 819 -12.90 -29.04 23.09
C THR A 819 -13.57 -29.44 21.78
N LEU A 820 -14.69 -30.16 21.83
CA LEU A 820 -15.42 -30.58 20.64
C LEU A 820 -15.99 -29.37 19.86
N ILE A 821 -16.54 -28.38 20.56
CA ILE A 821 -17.01 -27.12 19.96
C ILE A 821 -15.84 -26.33 19.39
N GLY A 822 -14.73 -26.24 20.11
CA GLY A 822 -13.50 -25.59 19.68
C GLY A 822 -12.96 -26.19 18.39
N THR A 823 -12.86 -27.51 18.30
CA THR A 823 -12.44 -28.24 17.09
C THR A 823 -13.38 -27.98 15.91
N LEU A 824 -14.69 -28.05 16.11
CA LEU A 824 -15.66 -27.78 15.05
C LEU A 824 -15.59 -26.33 14.57
N ARG A 825 -15.31 -25.35 15.45
CA ARG A 825 -15.13 -23.94 15.08
C ARG A 825 -13.79 -23.66 14.40
N ALA A 826 -12.70 -24.26 14.86
CA ALA A 826 -11.33 -23.94 14.42
C ALA A 826 -10.91 -24.67 13.12
N GLY A 827 -11.52 -25.81 12.79
CA GLY A 827 -11.13 -26.59 11.60
C GLY A 827 -12.20 -27.52 11.01
N GLY A 828 -13.35 -27.70 11.68
CA GLY A 828 -14.46 -28.54 11.21
C GLY A 828 -15.63 -27.77 10.56
N ALA A 829 -15.57 -26.44 10.47
CA ALA A 829 -16.69 -25.62 9.99
C ALA A 829 -17.11 -25.95 8.55
N GLU A 830 -16.15 -26.32 7.70
CA GLU A 830 -16.41 -26.78 6.31
C GLU A 830 -17.08 -28.16 6.26
N GLN A 831 -16.83 -29.02 7.26
CA GLN A 831 -17.37 -30.38 7.35
C GLN A 831 -18.69 -30.45 8.15
N ALA A 832 -19.01 -29.40 8.91
CA ALA A 832 -20.24 -29.32 9.69
C ALA A 832 -21.52 -29.50 8.84
N PRO A 833 -21.68 -28.90 7.64
CA PRO A 833 -22.84 -29.15 6.79
C PRO A 833 -23.01 -30.63 6.40
N LEU A 834 -21.90 -31.33 6.13
CA LEU A 834 -21.91 -32.75 5.81
C LEU A 834 -22.40 -33.58 7.00
N LEU A 835 -21.84 -33.33 8.18
CA LEU A 835 -22.23 -34.02 9.42
C LEU A 835 -23.68 -33.71 9.82
N ILE A 836 -24.13 -32.47 9.69
CA ILE A 836 -25.51 -32.06 9.96
C ILE A 836 -26.47 -32.75 9.00
N ARG A 837 -26.12 -32.81 7.70
CA ARG A 837 -26.93 -33.50 6.70
C ARG A 837 -27.03 -35.00 6.98
N GLU A 838 -25.92 -35.65 7.30
CA GLU A 838 -25.95 -37.08 7.65
C GLU A 838 -26.68 -37.33 8.98
N ALA A 839 -26.51 -36.47 9.99
CA ALA A 839 -27.26 -36.57 11.23
C ALA A 839 -28.78 -36.41 10.99
N GLY A 840 -29.19 -35.42 10.16
CA GLY A 840 -30.58 -35.24 9.78
C GLY A 840 -31.17 -36.40 8.98
N ARG A 841 -30.34 -37.18 8.27
CA ARG A 841 -30.74 -38.42 7.61
C ARG A 841 -30.90 -39.58 8.57
N VAL A 842 -30.09 -39.62 9.64
CA VAL A 842 -30.00 -40.74 10.59
C VAL A 842 -31.04 -40.64 11.70
N PHE A 843 -31.20 -39.47 12.31
CA PHE A 843 -32.09 -39.26 13.46
C PHE A 843 -33.54 -39.03 13.00
N PRO A 844 -34.54 -39.44 13.81
CA PRO A 844 -35.94 -39.18 13.49
C PRO A 844 -36.25 -37.68 13.51
N ALA A 845 -37.16 -37.23 12.64
CA ALA A 845 -37.51 -35.82 12.52
C ALA A 845 -38.38 -35.31 13.67
N ARG A 846 -39.07 -36.20 14.40
CA ARG A 846 -39.97 -35.85 15.51
C ARG A 846 -39.54 -36.48 16.82
N LEU A 847 -39.64 -35.73 17.91
CA LEU A 847 -39.25 -36.18 19.26
C LEU A 847 -40.01 -37.45 19.69
N THR A 848 -41.29 -37.55 19.34
CA THR A 848 -42.14 -38.71 19.66
C THR A 848 -41.71 -40.02 18.98
N GLU A 849 -40.91 -39.95 17.92
CA GLU A 849 -40.40 -41.12 17.22
C GLU A 849 -39.11 -41.65 17.85
N LEU A 850 -38.44 -40.84 18.69
CA LEU A 850 -37.18 -41.17 19.33
C LEU A 850 -37.32 -42.34 20.32
N ASP A 851 -38.45 -42.42 21.05
CA ASP A 851 -38.72 -43.46 22.05
C ASP A 851 -38.74 -44.88 21.45
N THR A 852 -39.05 -45.00 20.16
CA THR A 852 -39.11 -46.28 19.42
C THR A 852 -37.98 -46.42 18.39
N TRP A 853 -37.12 -45.41 18.26
CA TRP A 853 -36.08 -45.38 17.23
C TRP A 853 -34.88 -46.23 17.64
N VAL A 854 -34.48 -47.14 16.75
CA VAL A 854 -33.26 -47.92 16.89
C VAL A 854 -32.21 -47.37 15.93
N PRO A 855 -31.03 -46.95 16.41
CA PRO A 855 -29.97 -46.46 15.56
C PRO A 855 -29.59 -47.48 14.47
N PRO A 856 -29.36 -47.05 13.21
CA PRO A 856 -29.06 -47.96 12.10
C PRO A 856 -27.84 -48.87 12.34
N TRP A 857 -26.86 -48.40 13.12
CA TRP A 857 -25.67 -49.16 13.49
C TRP A 857 -25.88 -50.21 14.60
N ARG A 858 -27.05 -50.25 15.24
CA ARG A 858 -27.45 -51.30 16.20
C ARG A 858 -28.32 -52.39 15.58
N LEU A 859 -28.89 -52.12 14.40
CA LEU A 859 -29.59 -53.14 13.65
C LEU A 859 -28.57 -54.18 13.16
N PRO A 860 -28.91 -55.49 13.16
CA PRO A 860 -28.03 -56.50 12.59
C PRO A 860 -27.69 -56.09 11.17
N GLN A 861 -26.40 -55.91 10.88
CA GLN A 861 -25.97 -55.80 9.50
C GLN A 861 -26.31 -57.16 8.88
N GLU A 862 -27.35 -57.22 8.04
CA GLU A 862 -27.48 -58.36 7.14
C GLU A 862 -26.11 -58.48 6.44
N PRO A 863 -25.51 -59.69 6.39
CA PRO A 863 -24.32 -59.87 5.57
C PRO A 863 -24.63 -59.26 4.21
N PRO A 864 -23.66 -58.61 3.53
CA PRO A 864 -23.89 -58.24 2.15
C PRO A 864 -24.44 -59.50 1.52
N ARG A 865 -25.71 -59.47 1.09
CA ARG A 865 -26.15 -60.43 0.11
C ARG A 865 -25.08 -60.23 -0.94
N MET A 866 -24.23 -61.23 -1.13
CA MET A 866 -23.61 -61.40 -2.44
C MET A 866 -24.75 -61.05 -3.39
N PRO A 867 -24.54 -60.21 -4.40
CA PRO A 867 -25.37 -60.39 -5.55
C PRO A 867 -25.16 -61.87 -5.92
N VAL A 868 -26.02 -62.75 -5.39
CA VAL A 868 -26.84 -63.55 -6.27
C VAL A 868 -27.29 -62.48 -7.22
N GLU A 869 -26.61 -62.41 -8.36
CA GLU A 869 -27.27 -62.03 -9.57
C GLU A 869 -28.59 -62.77 -9.48
N SER A 870 -29.60 -62.08 -8.94
CA SER A 870 -30.92 -62.33 -9.43
C SER A 870 -30.64 -62.15 -10.91
N ALA A 871 -30.74 -63.25 -11.63
CA ALA A 871 -31.31 -63.25 -12.95
C ALA A 871 -32.69 -62.54 -12.85
N ALA A 872 -32.68 -61.25 -12.48
CA ALA A 872 -33.35 -60.24 -13.23
C ALA A 872 -32.69 -60.40 -14.59
N SER A 873 -33.36 -61.22 -15.39
CA SER A 873 -33.37 -61.09 -16.82
C SER A 873 -33.47 -59.60 -17.13
N THR A 874 -32.32 -58.96 -17.25
CA THR A 874 -32.10 -57.92 -18.24
C THR A 874 -32.27 -58.63 -19.57
N ALA A 875 -33.53 -58.90 -19.93
CA ALA A 875 -33.95 -59.00 -21.31
C ALA A 875 -33.70 -57.62 -21.91
N GLY A 876 -32.45 -57.42 -22.31
CA GLY A 876 -31.82 -56.15 -22.65
C GLY A 876 -30.31 -56.31 -22.81
N GLY A 877 -29.85 -57.51 -23.17
CA GLY A 877 -28.47 -57.79 -23.54
C GLY A 877 -28.16 -57.24 -24.93
N LEU A 878 -27.59 -56.03 -24.94
CA LEU A 878 -26.47 -55.57 -25.78
C LEU A 878 -26.41 -56.08 -27.24
N PRO A 879 -27.25 -55.53 -28.14
CA PRO A 879 -27.15 -55.75 -29.60
C PRO A 879 -25.74 -55.44 -30.16
N LEU A 880 -25.02 -54.53 -29.51
CA LEU A 880 -23.67 -54.11 -29.90
C LEU A 880 -22.62 -55.24 -29.74
N LEU A 881 -22.73 -56.05 -28.68
CA LEU A 881 -21.76 -57.11 -28.41
C LEU A 881 -22.01 -58.34 -29.30
N ALA A 882 -23.28 -58.67 -29.53
CA ALA A 882 -23.64 -59.71 -30.51
C ALA A 882 -23.28 -59.31 -31.95
N ALA A 883 -23.30 -58.01 -32.29
CA ALA A 883 -22.90 -57.50 -33.60
C ALA A 883 -21.37 -57.48 -33.83
N HIS A 884 -20.56 -57.49 -32.75
CA HIS A 884 -19.11 -57.42 -32.80
C HIS A 884 -18.44 -58.41 -31.82
N PRO A 885 -18.59 -59.74 -32.01
CA PRO A 885 -18.22 -60.73 -31.01
C PRO A 885 -16.70 -60.95 -30.89
N ALA A 886 -15.91 -60.55 -31.89
CA ALA A 886 -14.50 -60.89 -32.02
C ALA A 886 -13.63 -60.56 -30.78
N THR A 887 -13.88 -59.45 -30.09
CA THR A 887 -13.12 -59.09 -28.88
C THR A 887 -13.51 -59.96 -27.69
N CYS A 888 -14.78 -60.34 -27.59
CA CYS A 888 -15.30 -61.18 -26.53
C CYS A 888 -14.92 -62.66 -26.77
N ASP A 889 -14.93 -63.12 -28.01
CA ASP A 889 -14.48 -64.47 -28.39
C ASP A 889 -12.98 -64.65 -28.10
N ALA A 890 -12.14 -63.66 -28.46
CA ALA A 890 -10.71 -63.71 -28.17
C ALA A 890 -10.41 -63.72 -26.65
N LEU A 891 -11.24 -63.05 -25.85
CA LEU A 891 -11.12 -63.05 -24.40
C LEU A 891 -11.63 -64.38 -23.81
N ALA A 892 -12.68 -64.96 -24.38
CA ALA A 892 -13.21 -66.26 -23.98
C ALA A 892 -12.20 -67.39 -24.27
N ASP A 893 -11.54 -67.37 -25.43
CA ASP A 893 -10.46 -68.31 -25.77
C ASP A 893 -9.28 -68.19 -24.79
N LEU A 894 -8.88 -66.95 -24.43
CA LEU A 894 -7.80 -66.72 -23.48
C LEU A 894 -8.13 -67.24 -22.07
N LEU A 895 -9.41 -67.22 -21.69
CA LEU A 895 -9.92 -67.63 -20.39
C LEU A 895 -10.43 -69.09 -20.37
N GLY A 896 -10.42 -69.79 -21.51
CA GLY A 896 -10.88 -71.18 -21.63
C GLY A 896 -12.39 -71.36 -21.50
N CYS A 897 -13.19 -70.41 -21.98
CA CYS A 897 -14.65 -70.44 -21.90
C CYS A 897 -15.29 -70.93 -23.20
N ASP A 898 -15.87 -72.14 -23.21
CA ASP A 898 -16.45 -72.79 -24.40
C ASP A 898 -17.94 -72.42 -24.68
N GLY A 899 -18.40 -71.24 -24.27
CA GLY A 899 -19.82 -70.83 -24.36
C GLY A 899 -20.20 -70.22 -25.72
N ALA A 900 -21.41 -70.48 -26.22
CA ALA A 900 -21.97 -69.84 -27.42
C ALA A 900 -22.87 -68.64 -27.07
N TRP A 901 -22.96 -67.65 -27.96
CA TRP A 901 -23.81 -66.47 -27.79
C TRP A 901 -25.31 -66.82 -27.81
N GLU A 902 -26.10 -66.30 -26.86
CA GLU A 902 -27.56 -66.46 -26.78
C GLU A 902 -28.32 -65.19 -27.26
N SER A 903 -29.47 -65.37 -27.93
CA SER A 903 -30.32 -64.27 -28.43
C SER A 903 -31.48 -63.93 -27.47
N PRO A 904 -31.79 -62.64 -27.20
CA PRO A 904 -32.77 -62.27 -26.18
C PRO A 904 -34.22 -62.20 -26.71
N ASP A 905 -35.15 -62.75 -25.92
CA ASP A 905 -36.61 -62.70 -26.10
C ASP A 905 -37.23 -61.51 -25.32
N VAL A 906 -38.29 -60.89 -25.83
CA VAL A 906 -38.85 -59.60 -25.34
C VAL A 906 -40.05 -59.81 -24.41
N GLY A 907 -39.96 -59.43 -23.12
CA GLY A 907 -41.10 -59.50 -22.19
C GLY A 907 -40.97 -58.77 -20.84
N SER A 908 -41.74 -57.68 -20.70
CA SER A 908 -42.15 -56.86 -19.54
C SER A 908 -41.67 -57.19 -18.10
N SER A 909 -40.78 -56.36 -17.53
CA SER A 909 -40.37 -56.39 -16.11
C SER A 909 -41.05 -55.32 -15.21
N GLY A 910 -41.80 -54.37 -15.78
CA GLY A 910 -42.33 -53.21 -15.04
C GLY A 910 -43.42 -53.53 -14.00
N ALA A 911 -44.25 -54.54 -14.22
CA ALA A 911 -45.41 -54.83 -13.35
C ALA A 911 -45.02 -55.45 -11.99
N ALA A 912 -43.86 -56.11 -11.89
CA ALA A 912 -43.41 -56.75 -10.65
C ALA A 912 -42.90 -55.75 -9.61
N LEU A 913 -42.37 -54.60 -10.05
CA LEU A 913 -41.88 -53.53 -9.18
C LEU A 913 -43.00 -52.84 -8.41
N LEU A 914 -44.17 -52.67 -9.03
CA LEU A 914 -45.36 -52.07 -8.42
C LEU A 914 -45.96 -52.96 -7.33
N ALA A 915 -45.86 -54.29 -7.47
CA ALA A 915 -46.29 -55.24 -6.44
C ALA A 915 -45.29 -55.33 -5.27
N ARG A 916 -43.98 -55.11 -5.54
CA ARG A 916 -42.90 -55.29 -4.55
C ARG A 916 -42.65 -54.05 -3.69
N TYR A 917 -43.00 -52.86 -4.18
CA TYR A 917 -42.84 -51.60 -3.45
C TYR A 917 -44.15 -50.77 -3.43
N PRO A 918 -45.20 -51.27 -2.77
CA PRO A 918 -46.51 -50.61 -2.74
C PRO A 918 -46.48 -49.24 -2.04
N GLN A 919 -45.50 -48.99 -1.18
CA GLN A 919 -45.30 -47.68 -0.54
C GLN A 919 -44.82 -46.62 -1.54
N THR A 920 -43.98 -47.01 -2.51
CA THR A 920 -43.49 -46.12 -3.57
C THR A 920 -44.60 -45.75 -4.55
N ALA A 921 -45.48 -46.70 -4.88
CA ALA A 921 -46.67 -46.45 -5.69
C ALA A 921 -47.64 -45.47 -5.00
N ARG A 922 -47.88 -45.62 -3.69
CA ARG A 922 -48.73 -44.70 -2.91
C ARG A 922 -48.10 -43.31 -2.73
N ALA A 923 -46.77 -43.24 -2.62
CA ALA A 923 -46.04 -41.97 -2.54
C ALA A 923 -46.08 -41.22 -3.88
N LEU A 924 -46.06 -41.93 -5.02
CA LEU A 924 -46.23 -41.37 -6.35
C LEU A 924 -47.66 -40.87 -6.57
N GLU A 925 -48.68 -41.65 -6.17
CA GLU A 925 -50.09 -41.21 -6.17
C GLU A 925 -50.32 -39.94 -5.32
N ALA A 926 -49.65 -39.83 -4.17
CA ALA A 926 -49.73 -38.65 -3.32
C ALA A 926 -49.01 -37.42 -3.92
N LEU A 927 -47.97 -37.63 -4.73
CA LEU A 927 -47.27 -36.58 -5.49
C LEU A 927 -48.08 -36.11 -6.70
N GLU A 928 -48.80 -37.01 -7.37
CA GLU A 928 -49.68 -36.69 -8.49
C GLU A 928 -51.00 -36.03 -8.03
N ALA A 929 -51.50 -36.33 -6.83
CA ALA A 929 -52.70 -35.71 -6.26
C ALA A 929 -52.50 -34.25 -5.79
N VAL A 930 -51.25 -33.75 -5.79
CA VAL A 930 -50.87 -32.36 -5.43
C VAL A 930 -50.46 -31.55 -6.68
N SER A 931 -50.58 -32.12 -7.89
CA SER A 931 -50.40 -31.40 -9.15
C SER A 931 -51.71 -30.91 -9.75
#